data_AF-A0A936RU56-F1
#
_entry.id   AF-A0A936RU56-F1
#
_cell.length_a   1.000
_cell.length_b   1.000
_cell.length_c   1.000
_cell.angle_alpha   90.00
_cell.angle_beta   90.00
_cell.angle_gamma   90.00
#
_symmetry.space_group_name_H-M   'P 1'
#
loop_
_entity.id
_entity.type
_entity.pdbx_description
1 polymer ?
#
loop_
_entity_poly.entity_id
_entity_poly.type
_entity_poly.pdbx_seq_one_letter_code
_entity_poly.pdbx_strand_id
1 'polypeptide(L)'
;MFDTRRRYALSLALCAVLALPGCGGGGSDVAGTTAPQGSTTTDSTPPSPPGALTLLSLTGDSVRLSWGAASDDAGVTGYDILRNAQVVGSTSGEVLSFTDTGLVSGNAYTYTVRARDAAGNWSAPSVGLVARPGNGVVADTQAPSVPTGLKLDGATQNSLSLSWQASSDNLAVTRYELYRDGALLTTLSANTRSYVNTGLSAVTSYRYAVLARDAAGNASALSASLSAATLGQVTQDVQAPTAPTGLTVSSVGASALTLSWQAASDNVGVTVYEVLRAGIVIASVGGSALSHADTDLAPATAYRYTVRARDAAGNSSAESAPLLATTAAVTTAPDTQAPSTPAGLSAASTASSVQLNWEAANDNVGVTGYEVFRNNVSIGSTSSPSYTDTGLLAATVYAYSVRARDAAANWSSRSTSVSVTTAVAIENPPPPSNPGTPQYTTAASRTLGGATFEWSFNCGGRACRYGRFVNGDIWVAPIDDLGKRVSAVTLTGIKPDGVQHGAEANPSSATHHGILTYESSYEASRNVMTKLPYAAVPGTSIFKAFVQGTSTECRNSLGCVASDDVLTVLSDPPENDGSTVFRPPFHGSQKPLFSTSKLRLSRLSSLPYLSANLFKKESFAKQAAAIAANWSVPVHIIAHTNGNTDLYRTLSPINVQQNYGAHQAGAFNGAVRALLGSESTLDKQRAVYALLQKGIDVYGVLRADIPLGSGAGQHLGQKPALAFFAALYDDPAILAEVRATASNPDLINRGFFQEDTQVERSLAGVPIWGEPGEEKRYWAAYFDTWAELHLDGPGARYNGAHGDPYRYIDGPGGGMSGNKPHTRNYHPVAAPYLADYAFTQMLMPWYRHAANDSELHEYADRLYGYAQQGFPGGYWSRPDECAGADDRETLACSPWELGAGCQYYKVTWGPDPKAPGKCILYSGNPHTTHGRWPESHGIKVIDTPGIWTTLRACLDKKSASYNSGNCQGLGPAPLVVRGAHGGAALTSGQRRRWGRVRADSAGGAAYPRADATRRPGARARGAPLPL
;
A
#
# COMPACT_ATOMS: atom_id res chain seq x y z
N MET A 1 -18.20 -73.70 4.68
CA MET A 1 -18.58 -72.28 4.52
C MET A 1 -17.81 -71.50 5.58
N PHE A 2 -16.60 -71.05 5.25
CA PHE A 2 -16.26 -69.64 4.93
C PHE A 2 -16.12 -68.78 6.21
N ASP A 3 -14.95 -68.40 6.74
CA ASP A 3 -13.54 -68.37 6.27
C ASP A 3 -13.29 -67.35 5.12
N THR A 4 -12.54 -66.25 5.32
CA THR A 4 -11.06 -66.15 5.12
C THR A 4 -10.52 -64.76 5.58
N ARG A 5 -9.21 -64.43 5.56
CA ARG A 5 -8.00 -64.91 6.30
C ARG A 5 -6.94 -63.78 6.22
N ARG A 6 -6.38 -63.25 7.33
CA ARG A 6 -5.18 -63.67 8.13
C ARG A 6 -3.80 -63.19 7.63
N ARG A 7 -2.90 -62.96 8.60
CA ARG A 7 -1.49 -62.50 8.50
C ARG A 7 -0.54 -63.60 8.00
N TYR A 8 0.64 -63.24 7.48
CA TYR A 8 2.00 -63.60 7.98
C TYR A 8 3.11 -63.40 6.91
N ALA A 9 4.37 -63.64 7.27
CA ALA A 9 5.57 -63.47 6.44
C ALA A 9 6.44 -64.77 6.40
N LEU A 10 7.63 -64.68 5.78
CA LEU A 10 8.76 -65.65 5.67
C LEU A 10 8.88 -66.54 4.39
N SER A 11 10.01 -66.30 3.69
CA SER A 11 11.06 -67.29 3.33
C SER A 11 11.04 -68.20 2.07
N LEU A 12 12.15 -68.09 1.32
CA LEU A 12 13.00 -69.15 0.71
C LEU A 12 12.53 -70.01 -0.50
N ALA A 13 13.23 -69.80 -1.65
CA ALA A 13 13.87 -70.82 -2.53
C ALA A 13 12.95 -71.80 -3.35
N LEU A 14 13.37 -72.50 -4.43
CA LEU A 14 14.59 -72.55 -5.27
C LEU A 14 14.27 -73.16 -6.69
N CYS A 15 15.19 -73.03 -7.66
CA CYS A 15 15.44 -73.92 -8.84
C CYS A 15 14.37 -74.20 -9.93
N ALA A 16 14.62 -73.71 -11.15
CA ALA A 16 14.92 -74.50 -12.39
C ALA A 16 15.34 -73.50 -13.51
N VAL A 17 16.42 -73.56 -14.32
CA VAL A 17 17.38 -74.58 -14.81
C VAL A 17 17.06 -75.10 -16.24
N LEU A 18 17.91 -74.68 -17.21
CA LEU A 18 17.98 -75.10 -18.65
C LEU A 18 16.81 -74.64 -19.58
N ALA A 19 16.94 -74.52 -20.92
CA ALA A 19 18.09 -74.16 -21.79
C ALA A 19 17.65 -73.94 -23.28
N LEU A 20 18.13 -72.88 -23.94
CA LEU A 20 18.29 -72.73 -25.42
C LEU A 20 16.94 -72.75 -26.26
N PRO A 21 16.91 -72.71 -27.63
CA PRO A 21 16.44 -71.47 -28.28
C PRO A 21 15.59 -71.57 -29.59
N GLY A 22 14.82 -70.50 -29.88
CA GLY A 22 14.60 -69.98 -31.25
C GLY A 22 13.51 -70.59 -32.16
N CYS A 23 13.17 -69.82 -33.22
CA CYS A 23 12.23 -70.11 -34.33
C CYS A 23 10.75 -70.35 -33.96
N GLY A 24 9.73 -69.80 -34.64
CA GLY A 24 9.59 -68.78 -35.71
C GLY A 24 8.16 -68.21 -35.64
N GLY A 25 7.80 -67.03 -36.16
CA GLY A 25 7.78 -66.68 -37.59
C GLY A 25 6.50 -67.23 -38.25
N GLY A 26 5.48 -66.43 -38.63
CA GLY A 26 5.31 -64.97 -38.53
C GLY A 26 3.92 -64.53 -39.06
N GLY A 27 3.65 -63.21 -39.10
CA GLY A 27 2.38 -62.68 -39.65
C GLY A 27 2.32 -61.14 -39.66
N SER A 28 2.24 -60.56 -40.86
CA SER A 28 2.03 -59.13 -41.18
C SER A 28 0.52 -58.76 -41.12
N ASP A 29 0.00 -57.53 -41.21
CA ASP A 29 0.47 -56.12 -41.30
C ASP A 29 -0.79 -55.19 -41.16
N VAL A 30 -0.82 -53.85 -41.03
CA VAL A 30 0.16 -52.73 -40.93
C VAL A 30 -0.40 -51.68 -39.95
N ALA A 31 0.40 -51.06 -39.07
CA ALA A 31 0.18 -49.70 -38.53
C ALA A 31 1.38 -49.19 -37.71
N GLY A 32 2.24 -48.33 -38.28
CA GLY A 32 3.44 -47.84 -37.59
C GLY A 32 3.19 -46.67 -36.64
N THR A 33 3.48 -46.85 -35.35
CA THR A 33 3.80 -45.75 -34.42
C THR A 33 5.12 -46.07 -33.72
N THR A 34 6.10 -45.16 -33.81
CA THR A 34 7.47 -45.41 -33.38
C THR A 34 7.72 -44.95 -31.94
N ALA A 35 7.73 -45.91 -31.01
CA ALA A 35 8.45 -45.72 -29.76
C ALA A 35 9.98 -45.82 -30.03
N PRO A 36 10.81 -44.89 -29.53
CA PRO A 36 12.26 -45.04 -29.59
C PRO A 36 12.70 -46.18 -28.65
N GLN A 37 13.71 -46.94 -29.06
CA GLN A 37 14.27 -48.01 -28.22
C GLN A 37 15.01 -47.44 -27.01
N GLY A 38 15.00 -48.18 -25.90
CA GLY A 38 15.87 -47.91 -24.77
C GLY A 38 17.33 -48.16 -25.12
N SER A 39 18.05 -47.11 -25.50
CA SER A 39 19.50 -47.15 -25.61
C SER A 39 20.10 -47.16 -24.20
N THR A 40 20.80 -48.23 -23.85
CA THR A 40 21.74 -48.19 -22.71
C THR A 40 23.01 -47.49 -23.16
N THR A 41 22.99 -46.16 -23.14
CA THR A 41 24.20 -45.35 -23.26
C THR A 41 25.07 -45.61 -22.05
N THR A 42 26.11 -46.43 -22.23
CA THR A 42 27.23 -46.47 -21.30
C THR A 42 27.88 -45.11 -21.31
N ASP A 43 27.78 -44.39 -20.19
CA ASP A 43 28.44 -43.12 -20.03
C ASP A 43 29.97 -43.29 -20.12
N SER A 44 30.58 -42.37 -20.86
CA SER A 44 32.00 -42.33 -21.19
C SER A 44 32.57 -40.91 -21.08
N THR A 45 31.78 -39.96 -20.56
CA THR A 45 32.24 -38.64 -20.18
C THR A 45 32.86 -38.75 -18.78
N PRO A 46 34.15 -38.41 -18.57
CA PRO A 46 34.70 -38.38 -17.23
C PRO A 46 34.34 -37.07 -16.50
N PRO A 47 34.15 -37.10 -15.18
CA PRO A 47 33.89 -35.90 -14.40
C PRO A 47 34.91 -34.78 -14.62
N SER A 48 34.45 -33.54 -14.46
CA SER A 48 35.36 -32.40 -14.38
C SER A 48 36.38 -32.55 -13.23
N PRO A 49 37.60 -32.00 -13.36
CA PRO A 49 38.57 -32.03 -12.27
C PRO A 49 38.04 -31.31 -11.02
N PRO A 50 38.24 -31.86 -9.81
CA PRO A 50 37.87 -31.19 -8.56
C PRO A 50 38.48 -29.79 -8.45
N GLY A 51 37.72 -28.86 -7.86
CA GLY A 51 38.17 -27.49 -7.63
C GLY A 51 39.37 -27.42 -6.69
N ALA A 52 40.04 -26.26 -6.67
CA ALA A 52 41.31 -26.07 -5.97
C ALA A 52 41.32 -26.61 -4.53
N LEU A 53 42.42 -27.30 -4.18
CA LEU A 53 42.64 -27.80 -2.82
C LEU A 53 42.90 -26.64 -1.87
N THR A 54 42.29 -26.73 -0.69
CA THR A 54 42.40 -25.78 0.41
C THR A 54 42.90 -26.51 1.65
N LEU A 55 43.83 -25.90 2.38
CA LEU A 55 44.42 -26.46 3.58
C LEU A 55 43.58 -26.03 4.80
N LEU A 56 42.88 -26.98 5.43
CA LEU A 56 42.02 -26.71 6.59
C LEU A 56 42.78 -26.74 7.92
N SER A 57 43.75 -27.65 8.07
CA SER A 57 44.62 -27.70 9.26
C SER A 57 45.90 -28.52 9.03
N LEU A 58 46.94 -28.20 9.80
CA LEU A 58 48.16 -29.01 9.96
C LEU A 58 48.36 -29.36 11.44
N THR A 59 48.96 -30.51 11.71
CA THR A 59 49.52 -30.87 13.03
C THR A 59 50.99 -31.28 12.88
N GLY A 60 51.57 -31.95 13.88
CA GLY A 60 52.89 -32.60 13.76
C GLY A 60 52.92 -33.73 12.71
N ASP A 61 51.78 -34.39 12.50
CA ASP A 61 51.64 -35.70 11.85
C ASP A 61 50.41 -35.83 10.93
N SER A 62 49.64 -34.76 10.72
CA SER A 62 48.42 -34.78 9.90
C SER A 62 48.22 -33.53 9.04
N VAL A 63 47.48 -33.71 7.94
CA VAL A 63 47.08 -32.70 6.97
C VAL A 63 45.58 -32.84 6.72
N ARG A 64 44.79 -31.78 6.96
CA ARG A 64 43.37 -31.74 6.59
C ARG A 64 43.15 -30.85 5.38
N LEU A 65 42.42 -31.37 4.40
CA LEU A 65 42.16 -30.73 3.11
C LEU A 65 40.67 -30.62 2.83
N SER A 66 40.29 -29.62 2.02
CA SER A 66 39.01 -29.58 1.30
C SER A 66 39.22 -29.15 -0.15
N TRP A 67 38.22 -29.37 -1.00
CA TRP A 67 38.27 -29.04 -2.43
C TRP A 67 36.90 -28.58 -2.94
N GLY A 68 36.87 -27.91 -4.10
CA GLY A 68 35.62 -27.61 -4.80
C GLY A 68 35.01 -28.88 -5.41
N ALA A 69 33.69 -28.99 -5.38
CA ALA A 69 32.99 -30.12 -6.01
C ALA A 69 33.32 -30.22 -7.51
N ALA A 70 33.43 -31.46 -8.00
CA ALA A 70 33.39 -31.74 -9.43
C ALA A 70 31.93 -31.81 -9.91
N SER A 71 31.68 -31.37 -11.13
CA SER A 71 30.42 -31.59 -11.87
C SER A 71 30.59 -32.64 -12.97
N ASP A 72 29.51 -33.34 -13.28
CA ASP A 72 29.42 -34.48 -14.19
C ASP A 72 27.95 -34.62 -14.67
N ASP A 73 27.69 -35.20 -15.84
CA ASP A 73 26.33 -35.35 -16.39
C ASP A 73 25.57 -36.61 -15.93
N ALA A 74 26.26 -37.64 -15.43
CA ALA A 74 25.65 -38.78 -14.72
C ALA A 74 25.68 -38.60 -13.18
N GLY A 75 26.67 -37.86 -12.67
CA GLY A 75 26.80 -37.45 -11.27
C GLY A 75 28.00 -38.07 -10.55
N VAL A 76 28.73 -37.23 -9.79
CA VAL A 76 29.94 -37.64 -9.07
C VAL A 76 29.61 -38.49 -7.85
N THR A 77 30.05 -39.76 -7.84
CA THR A 77 29.82 -40.71 -6.73
C THR A 77 30.92 -40.66 -5.67
N GLY A 78 32.05 -40.00 -5.94
CA GLY A 78 33.09 -39.75 -4.94
C GLY A 78 34.42 -39.30 -5.49
N TYR A 79 35.40 -39.24 -4.59
CA TYR A 79 36.73 -38.72 -4.85
C TYR A 79 37.81 -39.67 -4.36
N ASP A 80 38.96 -39.68 -5.02
CA ASP A 80 40.22 -40.22 -4.50
C ASP A 80 41.16 -39.07 -4.15
N ILE A 81 41.77 -39.14 -2.97
CA ILE A 81 42.80 -38.24 -2.50
C ILE A 81 44.16 -38.92 -2.68
N LEU A 82 45.05 -38.29 -3.44
CA LEU A 82 46.38 -38.80 -3.73
C LEU A 82 47.44 -37.99 -2.98
N ARG A 83 48.40 -38.67 -2.36
CA ARG A 83 49.62 -38.12 -1.77
C ARG A 83 50.81 -38.64 -2.58
N ASN A 84 51.62 -37.73 -3.12
CA ASN A 84 52.76 -38.07 -3.99
C ASN A 84 52.36 -39.04 -5.12
N ALA A 85 51.20 -38.78 -5.75
CA ALA A 85 50.55 -39.61 -6.78
C ALA A 85 50.12 -41.03 -6.37
N GLN A 86 50.08 -41.35 -5.07
CA GLN A 86 49.50 -42.60 -4.54
C GLN A 86 48.20 -42.31 -3.78
N VAL A 87 47.14 -43.10 -3.99
CA VAL A 87 45.87 -42.90 -3.26
C VAL A 87 46.08 -43.19 -1.76
N VAL A 88 45.68 -42.26 -0.91
CA VAL A 88 45.75 -42.37 0.57
C VAL A 88 44.38 -42.45 1.23
N GLY A 89 43.31 -42.16 0.48
CA GLY A 89 41.93 -42.34 0.93
C GLY A 89 40.95 -41.91 -0.16
N SER A 90 39.68 -42.24 0.05
CA SER A 90 38.58 -41.91 -0.86
C SER A 90 37.36 -41.46 -0.08
N THR A 91 36.53 -40.62 -0.66
CA THR A 91 35.26 -40.13 -0.07
C THR A 91 34.06 -40.38 -0.99
N SER A 92 32.85 -40.14 -0.49
CA SER A 92 31.61 -40.07 -1.29
C SER A 92 31.46 -38.71 -1.97
N GLY A 93 30.58 -38.61 -2.97
CA GLY A 93 30.40 -37.40 -3.81
C GLY A 93 30.03 -36.13 -3.03
N GLU A 94 29.39 -36.29 -1.87
CA GLU A 94 28.98 -35.19 -0.98
C GLU A 94 30.10 -34.73 -0.01
N VAL A 95 31.15 -35.54 0.18
CA VAL A 95 32.18 -35.31 1.20
C VAL A 95 33.44 -34.71 0.57
N LEU A 96 33.48 -33.38 0.58
CA LEU A 96 34.52 -32.54 -0.02
C LEU A 96 35.69 -32.21 0.92
N SER A 97 35.98 -33.07 1.91
CA SER A 97 37.14 -32.90 2.79
C SER A 97 37.71 -34.23 3.27
N PHE A 98 39.02 -34.27 3.54
CA PHE A 98 39.76 -35.45 3.99
C PHE A 98 40.82 -35.05 5.02
N THR A 99 41.16 -35.97 5.94
CA THR A 99 42.29 -35.80 6.88
C THR A 99 43.24 -36.96 6.71
N ASP A 100 44.46 -36.67 6.28
CA ASP A 100 45.56 -37.61 6.17
C ASP A 100 46.42 -37.57 7.44
N THR A 101 46.86 -38.72 7.95
CA THR A 101 47.46 -38.89 9.29
C THR A 101 48.64 -39.85 9.28
N GLY A 102 49.46 -39.84 10.34
CA GLY A 102 50.67 -40.66 10.42
C GLY A 102 51.81 -40.17 9.53
N LEU A 103 51.82 -38.88 9.22
CA LEU A 103 52.84 -38.22 8.40
C LEU A 103 54.09 -37.89 9.21
N VAL A 104 55.24 -37.79 8.53
CA VAL A 104 56.51 -37.44 9.17
C VAL A 104 56.70 -35.93 9.17
N SER A 105 56.80 -35.35 10.36
CA SER A 105 57.16 -33.96 10.63
C SER A 105 58.33 -33.47 9.75
N GLY A 106 58.16 -32.31 9.09
CA GLY A 106 59.15 -31.65 8.24
C GLY A 106 59.14 -32.09 6.76
N ASN A 107 58.65 -33.28 6.44
CA ASN A 107 58.62 -33.80 5.07
C ASN A 107 57.57 -33.08 4.21
N ALA A 108 57.87 -32.95 2.91
CA ALA A 108 56.95 -32.41 1.93
C ALA A 108 56.08 -33.51 1.32
N TYR A 109 54.78 -33.24 1.21
CA TYR A 109 53.78 -34.13 0.64
C TYR A 109 52.93 -33.34 -0.35
N THR A 110 52.88 -33.78 -1.61
CA THR A 110 52.07 -33.16 -2.66
C THR A 110 50.74 -33.88 -2.77
N TYR A 111 49.64 -33.16 -2.59
CA TYR A 111 48.28 -33.68 -2.64
C TYR A 111 47.56 -33.28 -3.92
N THR A 112 46.81 -34.21 -4.51
CA THR A 112 45.82 -33.95 -5.56
C THR A 112 44.56 -34.75 -5.28
N VAL A 113 43.43 -34.35 -5.87
CA VAL A 113 42.15 -35.07 -5.77
C VAL A 113 41.59 -35.30 -7.17
N ARG A 114 40.99 -36.46 -7.42
CA ARG A 114 40.23 -36.77 -8.66
C ARG A 114 38.82 -37.25 -8.31
N ALA A 115 37.85 -36.99 -9.20
CA ALA A 115 36.46 -37.40 -9.04
C ALA A 115 36.15 -38.66 -9.87
N ARG A 116 35.15 -39.45 -9.45
CA ARG A 116 34.53 -40.54 -10.21
C ARG A 116 33.02 -40.36 -10.35
N ASP A 117 32.48 -40.78 -11.49
CA ASP A 117 31.04 -40.82 -11.78
C ASP A 117 30.39 -42.14 -11.28
N ALA A 118 29.23 -42.51 -11.83
CA ALA A 118 28.53 -43.78 -11.58
C ALA A 118 28.89 -44.93 -12.56
N ALA A 119 29.54 -44.63 -13.69
CA ALA A 119 29.99 -45.60 -14.69
C ALA A 119 31.41 -46.14 -14.41
N GLY A 120 32.19 -45.43 -13.60
CA GLY A 120 33.57 -45.73 -13.23
C GLY A 120 34.63 -44.89 -13.95
N ASN A 121 34.26 -43.85 -14.72
CA ASN A 121 35.26 -42.97 -15.32
C ASN A 121 35.84 -42.02 -14.25
N TRP A 122 37.05 -41.51 -14.51
CA TRP A 122 37.81 -40.68 -13.56
C TRP A 122 38.23 -39.36 -14.18
N SER A 123 38.05 -38.28 -13.44
CA SER A 123 38.56 -36.96 -13.82
C SER A 123 40.08 -36.96 -13.94
N ALA A 124 40.62 -35.99 -14.69
CA ALA A 124 42.00 -35.56 -14.44
C ALA A 124 42.12 -35.04 -12.98
N PRO A 125 43.27 -35.23 -12.31
CA PRO A 125 43.47 -34.70 -10.97
C PRO A 125 43.40 -33.17 -10.92
N SER A 126 43.02 -32.65 -9.76
CA SER A 126 43.11 -31.24 -9.39
C SER A 126 44.53 -30.67 -9.57
N VAL A 127 44.65 -29.34 -9.52
CA VAL A 127 45.93 -28.68 -9.23
C VAL A 127 46.48 -29.20 -7.89
N GLY A 128 47.79 -29.41 -7.82
CA GLY A 128 48.46 -30.00 -6.66
C GLY A 128 48.79 -28.98 -5.57
N LEU A 129 48.57 -29.38 -4.31
CA LEU A 129 48.90 -28.61 -3.11
C LEU A 129 50.05 -29.29 -2.35
N VAL A 130 51.12 -28.55 -2.03
CA VAL A 130 52.24 -29.07 -1.23
C VAL A 130 52.05 -28.70 0.24
N ALA A 131 52.00 -29.69 1.12
CA ALA A 131 51.92 -29.52 2.56
C ALA A 131 53.18 -30.06 3.26
N ARG A 132 53.52 -29.47 4.42
CA ARG A 132 54.61 -29.90 5.31
C ARG A 132 54.11 -29.92 6.76
N PRO A 133 53.79 -31.10 7.32
CA PRO A 133 53.44 -31.25 8.74
C PRO A 133 54.59 -30.82 9.65
N GLY A 134 54.28 -30.49 10.90
CA GLY A 134 55.28 -30.43 11.97
C GLY A 134 56.33 -29.32 11.87
N ASN A 135 55.96 -28.15 11.35
CA ASN A 135 56.61 -26.91 11.80
C ASN A 135 55.57 -25.80 11.95
N GLY A 136 55.76 -24.94 12.95
CA GLY A 136 54.79 -23.90 13.30
C GLY A 136 54.72 -22.81 12.23
N VAL A 137 53.57 -22.73 11.54
CA VAL A 137 53.27 -21.77 10.47
C VAL A 137 54.34 -21.73 9.37
N VAL A 138 54.10 -22.46 8.27
CA VAL A 138 54.67 -22.02 6.98
C VAL A 138 54.12 -20.62 6.75
N ALA A 139 54.97 -19.60 6.85
CA ALA A 139 54.56 -18.22 6.63
C ALA A 139 53.98 -18.13 5.22
N ASP A 140 52.74 -17.66 5.12
CA ASP A 140 52.18 -17.36 3.82
C ASP A 140 52.94 -16.16 3.26
N THR A 141 53.64 -16.37 2.15
CA THR A 141 54.46 -15.35 1.47
C THR A 141 53.90 -14.98 0.11
N GLN A 142 52.77 -15.57 -0.28
CA GLN A 142 52.09 -15.21 -1.52
C GLN A 142 51.10 -14.07 -1.20
N ALA A 143 50.98 -13.14 -2.13
CA ALA A 143 50.12 -11.97 -1.96
C ALA A 143 48.79 -12.16 -2.71
N PRO A 144 47.69 -11.58 -2.19
CA PRO A 144 46.41 -11.52 -2.90
C PRO A 144 46.53 -10.94 -4.31
N SER A 145 45.63 -11.38 -5.19
CA SER A 145 45.49 -10.78 -6.52
C SER A 145 45.04 -9.32 -6.43
N VAL A 146 45.50 -8.50 -7.38
CA VAL A 146 45.22 -7.05 -7.41
C VAL A 146 43.72 -6.79 -7.57
N PRO A 147 43.08 -5.95 -6.73
CA PRO A 147 41.67 -5.61 -6.89
C PRO A 147 41.39 -4.99 -8.25
N THR A 148 40.41 -5.53 -8.98
CA THR A 148 40.06 -5.08 -10.33
C THR A 148 38.75 -4.29 -10.36
N GLY A 149 38.47 -3.60 -11.46
CA GLY A 149 37.17 -2.94 -11.68
C GLY A 149 36.85 -1.79 -10.71
N LEU A 150 37.86 -1.12 -10.14
CA LEU A 150 37.67 0.07 -9.31
C LEU A 150 36.98 1.18 -10.13
N LYS A 151 35.77 1.57 -9.73
CA LYS A 151 34.91 2.53 -10.44
C LYS A 151 34.23 3.52 -9.49
N LEU A 152 33.74 4.60 -10.09
CA LEU A 152 32.89 5.60 -9.44
C LEU A 152 31.42 5.23 -9.68
N ASP A 153 30.65 5.05 -8.61
CA ASP A 153 29.20 4.77 -8.65
C ASP A 153 28.35 6.03 -8.48
N GLY A 154 28.92 7.08 -7.92
CA GLY A 154 28.24 8.36 -7.74
C GLY A 154 29.13 9.43 -7.13
N ALA A 155 28.83 10.69 -7.45
CA ALA A 155 29.49 11.86 -6.90
C ALA A 155 28.47 12.84 -6.33
N THR A 156 28.84 13.55 -5.27
CA THR A 156 28.13 14.72 -4.76
C THR A 156 29.10 15.88 -4.63
N GLN A 157 28.64 17.00 -4.07
CA GLN A 157 29.49 18.16 -3.80
C GLN A 157 30.57 17.89 -2.75
N ASN A 158 30.36 16.92 -1.85
CA ASN A 158 31.28 16.62 -0.75
C ASN A 158 31.51 15.11 -0.49
N SER A 159 31.10 14.25 -1.42
CA SER A 159 31.29 12.80 -1.31
C SER A 159 31.50 12.11 -2.66
N LEU A 160 32.19 10.97 -2.62
CA LEU A 160 32.43 10.08 -3.77
C LEU A 160 32.18 8.63 -3.37
N SER A 161 31.29 7.95 -4.10
CA SER A 161 30.90 6.56 -3.89
C SER A 161 31.66 5.66 -4.86
N LEU A 162 32.40 4.69 -4.34
CA LEU A 162 33.34 3.85 -5.08
C LEU A 162 32.99 2.37 -4.90
N SER A 163 33.27 1.53 -5.91
CA SER A 163 33.25 0.06 -5.78
C SER A 163 34.32 -0.62 -6.62
N TRP A 164 34.66 -1.86 -6.26
CA TRP A 164 35.66 -2.71 -6.91
C TRP A 164 35.28 -4.19 -6.81
N GLN A 165 35.89 -5.03 -7.64
CA GLN A 165 35.69 -6.49 -7.65
C GLN A 165 36.51 -7.19 -6.56
N ALA A 166 36.18 -8.45 -6.29
CA ALA A 166 36.91 -9.25 -5.32
C ALA A 166 38.31 -9.66 -5.82
N SER A 167 39.29 -9.50 -4.94
CA SER A 167 40.56 -10.23 -4.98
C SER A 167 40.39 -11.66 -4.49
N SER A 168 41.26 -12.52 -5.00
CA SER A 168 41.49 -13.91 -4.59
C SER A 168 42.86 -14.06 -3.93
N ASP A 169 43.05 -15.14 -3.18
CA ASP A 169 44.27 -15.44 -2.43
C ASP A 169 44.40 -16.97 -2.26
N ASN A 170 45.59 -17.47 -1.95
CA ASN A 170 45.83 -18.90 -1.72
C ASN A 170 45.37 -19.40 -0.34
N LEU A 171 45.22 -18.52 0.66
CA LEU A 171 44.57 -18.84 1.93
C LEU A 171 43.30 -18.00 2.12
N ALA A 172 43.41 -16.68 2.29
CA ALA A 172 42.26 -15.79 2.47
C ALA A 172 42.65 -14.30 2.42
N VAL A 173 41.95 -13.51 1.60
CA VAL A 173 41.93 -12.04 1.73
C VAL A 173 41.21 -11.65 3.01
N THR A 174 41.88 -10.97 3.95
CA THR A 174 41.28 -10.52 5.22
C THR A 174 40.75 -9.09 5.17
N ARG A 175 41.33 -8.24 4.32
CA ARG A 175 41.01 -6.80 4.28
C ARG A 175 41.38 -6.14 2.96
N TYR A 176 40.76 -4.99 2.71
CA TYR A 176 41.12 -4.05 1.67
C TYR A 176 41.63 -2.76 2.29
N GLU A 177 42.62 -2.13 1.68
CA GLU A 177 43.11 -0.80 2.04
C GLU A 177 42.85 0.15 0.88
N LEU A 178 42.02 1.16 1.13
CA LEU A 178 41.66 2.19 0.16
C LEU A 178 42.54 3.42 0.36
N TYR A 179 43.19 3.86 -0.70
CA TYR A 179 44.09 5.01 -0.73
C TYR A 179 43.43 6.17 -1.47
N ARG A 180 43.69 7.39 -0.99
CA ARG A 180 43.30 8.66 -1.64
C ARG A 180 44.55 9.54 -1.77
N ASP A 181 44.85 9.96 -2.99
CA ASP A 181 45.99 10.83 -3.34
C ASP A 181 47.35 10.27 -2.87
N GLY A 182 47.45 8.93 -2.82
CA GLY A 182 48.64 8.20 -2.36
C GLY A 182 48.69 7.90 -0.85
N ALA A 183 47.85 8.55 -0.04
CA ALA A 183 47.74 8.28 1.40
C ALA A 183 46.69 7.20 1.69
N LEU A 184 46.92 6.37 2.71
CA LEU A 184 45.91 5.42 3.21
C LEU A 184 44.71 6.20 3.77
N LEU A 185 43.53 6.01 3.19
CA LEU A 185 42.29 6.66 3.64
C LEU A 185 41.57 5.81 4.69
N THR A 186 41.44 4.50 4.45
CA THR A 186 40.74 3.57 5.36
C THR A 186 41.09 2.11 5.08
N THR A 187 40.88 1.26 6.08
CA THR A 187 40.93 -0.20 5.98
C THR A 187 39.52 -0.76 6.11
N LEU A 188 39.17 -1.75 5.28
CA LEU A 188 37.83 -2.32 5.13
C LEU A 188 37.91 -3.86 5.18
N SER A 189 36.84 -4.55 5.58
CA SER A 189 36.89 -6.01 5.81
C SER A 189 36.94 -6.82 4.51
N ALA A 190 37.30 -8.11 4.63
CA ALA A 190 37.32 -9.10 3.56
C ALA A 190 36.09 -9.08 2.63
N ASN A 191 34.92 -8.68 3.13
CA ASN A 191 33.64 -8.72 2.41
C ASN A 191 33.18 -7.35 1.89
N THR A 192 33.86 -6.25 2.23
CA THR A 192 33.52 -4.91 1.73
C THR A 192 34.02 -4.72 0.29
N ARG A 193 33.13 -4.30 -0.63
CA ARG A 193 33.44 -4.04 -2.05
C ARG A 193 33.09 -2.63 -2.52
N SER A 194 32.70 -1.77 -1.60
CA SER A 194 32.35 -0.38 -1.87
C SER A 194 32.66 0.52 -0.67
N TYR A 195 32.82 1.81 -0.94
CA TYR A 195 33.06 2.82 0.09
C TYR A 195 32.52 4.18 -0.36
N VAL A 196 31.93 4.94 0.56
CA VAL A 196 31.51 6.33 0.33
C VAL A 196 32.42 7.25 1.11
N ASN A 197 33.35 7.90 0.40
CA ASN A 197 34.21 8.91 0.99
C ASN A 197 33.41 10.21 1.15
N THR A 198 33.50 10.88 2.31
CA THR A 198 32.68 12.06 2.65
C THR A 198 33.56 13.17 3.25
N GLY A 199 33.02 14.39 3.38
CA GLY A 199 33.76 15.55 3.89
C GLY A 199 34.79 16.09 2.89
N LEU A 200 34.58 15.83 1.60
CA LEU A 200 35.43 16.31 0.51
C LEU A 200 35.10 17.76 0.13
N SER A 201 36.09 18.52 -0.34
CA SER A 201 35.89 19.80 -1.02
C SER A 201 35.20 19.59 -2.38
N ALA A 202 34.35 20.54 -2.79
CA ALA A 202 33.65 20.56 -4.08
C ALA A 202 34.58 20.91 -5.26
N VAL A 203 34.17 20.62 -6.50
CA VAL A 203 34.96 20.83 -7.74
C VAL A 203 36.39 20.24 -7.67
N THR A 204 36.65 19.26 -6.78
CA THR A 204 38.00 18.79 -6.47
C THR A 204 38.19 17.37 -6.98
N SER A 205 39.24 17.15 -7.76
CA SER A 205 39.63 15.82 -8.25
C SER A 205 40.49 15.10 -7.22
N TYR A 206 40.12 13.86 -6.91
CA TYR A 206 40.84 12.97 -6.00
C TYR A 206 41.21 11.67 -6.72
N ARG A 207 42.37 11.10 -6.42
CA ARG A 207 42.87 9.88 -7.04
C ARG A 207 42.78 8.70 -6.07
N TYR A 208 41.96 7.72 -6.40
CA TYR A 208 41.75 6.52 -5.60
C TYR A 208 42.47 5.31 -6.18
N ALA A 209 42.98 4.46 -5.30
CA ALA A 209 43.44 3.11 -5.63
C ALA A 209 43.20 2.20 -4.41
N VAL A 210 43.01 0.91 -4.62
CA VAL A 210 42.73 -0.05 -3.54
C VAL A 210 43.63 -1.28 -3.67
N LEU A 211 44.10 -1.82 -2.54
CA LEU A 211 44.85 -3.07 -2.49
C LEU A 211 44.20 -4.07 -1.52
N ALA A 212 44.49 -5.35 -1.70
CA ALA A 212 44.04 -6.43 -0.83
C ALA A 212 45.19 -6.96 0.04
N ARG A 213 44.88 -7.45 1.24
CA ARG A 213 45.83 -8.14 2.12
C ARG A 213 45.25 -9.42 2.73
N ASP A 214 46.11 -10.39 2.96
CA ASP A 214 45.82 -11.68 3.58
C ASP A 214 45.97 -11.67 5.12
N ALA A 215 46.05 -12.85 5.74
CA ALA A 215 46.18 -13.06 7.18
C ALA A 215 47.63 -13.00 7.72
N ALA A 216 48.64 -13.33 6.90
CA ALA A 216 50.05 -13.19 7.24
C ALA A 216 50.56 -11.74 7.07
N GLY A 217 49.88 -10.96 6.23
CA GLY A 217 50.07 -9.51 6.06
C GLY A 217 50.65 -9.10 4.71
N ASN A 218 50.82 -10.03 3.75
CA ASN A 218 51.25 -9.66 2.40
C ASN A 218 50.19 -8.77 1.74
N ALA A 219 50.59 -8.11 0.65
CA ALA A 219 49.79 -7.10 -0.01
C ALA A 219 49.84 -7.29 -1.52
N SER A 220 48.67 -7.23 -2.15
CA SER A 220 48.60 -7.05 -3.59
C SER A 220 49.29 -5.72 -3.98
N ALA A 221 49.70 -5.60 -5.24
CA ALA A 221 49.91 -4.27 -5.80
C ALA A 221 48.59 -3.46 -5.74
N LEU A 222 48.70 -2.13 -5.78
CA LEU A 222 47.54 -1.24 -5.89
C LEU A 222 46.79 -1.49 -7.21
N SER A 223 45.46 -1.37 -7.17
CA SER A 223 44.63 -1.34 -8.37
C SER A 223 45.06 -0.25 -9.35
N ALA A 224 44.63 -0.37 -10.60
CA ALA A 224 44.61 0.78 -11.51
C ALA A 224 43.90 1.97 -10.82
N SER A 225 44.51 3.15 -10.91
CA SER A 225 44.08 4.30 -10.11
C SER A 225 42.96 5.08 -10.81
N LEU A 226 41.82 5.20 -10.13
CA LEU A 226 40.66 5.96 -10.57
C LEU A 226 40.80 7.43 -10.15
N SER A 227 40.76 8.36 -11.12
CA SER A 227 40.61 9.78 -10.82
C SER A 227 39.13 10.14 -10.83
N ALA A 228 38.62 10.74 -9.75
CA ALA A 228 37.20 11.07 -9.59
C ALA A 228 37.05 12.45 -8.93
N ALA A 229 36.25 13.32 -9.54
CA ALA A 229 35.98 14.66 -9.03
C ALA A 229 34.65 14.73 -8.28
N THR A 230 34.64 15.43 -7.15
CA THR A 230 33.39 15.91 -6.55
C THR A 230 32.67 16.82 -7.52
N LEU A 231 31.34 16.80 -7.48
CA LEU A 231 30.53 17.75 -8.23
C LEU A 231 30.84 19.17 -7.75
N GLY A 232 30.59 20.15 -8.61
CA GLY A 232 30.63 21.54 -8.15
C GLY A 232 29.55 21.79 -7.11
N GLN A 233 29.77 22.80 -6.26
CA GLN A 233 28.65 23.42 -5.57
C GLN A 233 27.67 23.90 -6.64
N VAL A 234 26.50 23.27 -6.68
CA VAL A 234 25.29 24.01 -7.03
C VAL A 234 25.10 24.95 -5.86
N THR A 235 25.73 26.12 -5.94
CA THR A 235 25.31 27.28 -5.17
C THR A 235 23.80 27.41 -5.38
N GLN A 236 23.05 27.66 -4.32
CA GLN A 236 21.73 28.26 -4.54
C GLN A 236 21.97 29.50 -5.40
N ASP A 237 21.23 29.62 -6.50
CA ASP A 237 21.41 30.83 -7.31
C ASP A 237 20.94 32.02 -6.48
N VAL A 238 21.80 33.02 -6.37
CA VAL A 238 21.61 34.25 -5.59
C VAL A 238 21.80 35.49 -6.45
N GLN A 239 22.21 35.30 -7.71
CA GLN A 239 22.11 36.33 -8.71
C GLN A 239 20.67 36.32 -9.22
N ALA A 240 20.09 37.52 -9.36
CA ALA A 240 18.76 37.68 -9.93
C ALA A 240 18.86 37.93 -11.44
N PRO A 241 17.85 37.50 -12.23
CA PRO A 241 17.77 37.83 -13.63
C PRO A 241 17.83 39.34 -13.89
N THR A 242 18.26 39.73 -15.09
CA THR A 242 18.15 41.12 -15.55
C THR A 242 16.68 41.55 -15.63
N ALA A 243 16.38 42.84 -15.43
CA ALA A 243 15.04 43.36 -15.67
C ALA A 243 14.62 43.14 -17.15
N PRO A 244 13.39 42.66 -17.43
CA PRO A 244 12.90 42.54 -18.81
C PRO A 244 12.90 43.90 -19.53
N THR A 245 13.47 43.93 -20.74
CA THR A 245 13.56 45.14 -21.57
C THR A 245 12.54 45.15 -22.70
N GLY A 246 12.34 46.30 -23.35
CA GLY A 246 11.49 46.39 -24.55
C GLY A 246 10.02 46.03 -24.32
N LEU A 247 9.48 46.28 -23.12
CA LEU A 247 8.06 46.08 -22.83
C LEU A 247 7.20 46.99 -23.72
N THR A 248 6.38 46.38 -24.58
CA THR A 248 5.56 47.03 -25.60
C THR A 248 4.18 46.38 -25.67
N VAL A 249 3.25 47.01 -26.39
CA VAL A 249 1.98 46.38 -26.79
C VAL A 249 2.14 45.84 -28.22
N SER A 250 1.96 44.53 -28.42
CA SER A 250 2.02 43.89 -29.74
C SER A 250 0.66 43.81 -30.44
N SER A 251 -0.44 43.81 -29.68
CA SER A 251 -1.80 43.99 -30.20
C SER A 251 -2.68 44.73 -29.20
N VAL A 252 -3.54 45.62 -29.69
CA VAL A 252 -4.48 46.39 -28.87
C VAL A 252 -5.89 46.26 -29.43
N GLY A 253 -6.82 45.80 -28.60
CA GLY A 253 -8.25 45.73 -28.88
C GLY A 253 -9.05 46.56 -27.89
N ALA A 254 -10.38 46.53 -28.02
CA ALA A 254 -11.27 47.29 -27.15
C ALA A 254 -11.38 46.69 -25.73
N SER A 255 -11.26 45.37 -25.57
CA SER A 255 -11.38 44.68 -24.27
C SER A 255 -10.17 43.83 -23.89
N ALA A 256 -9.09 43.89 -24.66
CA ALA A 256 -7.86 43.14 -24.41
C ALA A 256 -6.66 43.84 -25.03
N LEU A 257 -5.46 43.58 -24.51
CA LEU A 257 -4.20 43.95 -25.15
C LEU A 257 -3.13 42.90 -24.88
N THR A 258 -2.24 42.67 -25.85
CA THR A 258 -1.10 41.77 -25.72
C THR A 258 0.15 42.56 -25.42
N LEU A 259 0.74 42.30 -24.27
CA LEU A 259 2.08 42.78 -23.90
C LEU A 259 3.12 41.88 -24.54
N SER A 260 4.24 42.44 -24.97
CA SER A 260 5.44 41.72 -25.38
C SER A 260 6.68 42.36 -24.79
N TRP A 261 7.69 41.56 -24.48
CA TRP A 261 8.97 42.02 -23.93
C TRP A 261 10.14 41.23 -24.51
N GLN A 262 11.34 41.76 -24.39
CA GLN A 262 12.57 41.04 -24.73
C GLN A 262 12.97 40.13 -23.56
N ALA A 263 13.64 39.02 -23.87
CA ALA A 263 14.07 38.06 -22.86
C ALA A 263 15.02 38.70 -21.84
N ALA A 264 14.73 38.49 -20.55
CA ALA A 264 15.73 38.68 -19.51
C ALA A 264 16.80 37.60 -19.61
N SER A 265 18.05 37.96 -19.32
CA SER A 265 19.16 37.03 -19.16
C SER A 265 19.43 36.73 -17.69
N ASP A 266 20.01 35.56 -17.45
CA ASP A 266 20.33 35.02 -16.13
C ASP A 266 21.49 34.01 -16.26
N ASN A 267 22.20 33.74 -15.18
CA ASN A 267 23.36 32.83 -15.16
C ASN A 267 22.99 31.34 -15.06
N VAL A 268 21.79 30.98 -14.59
CA VAL A 268 21.28 29.59 -14.59
C VAL A 268 20.04 29.46 -15.47
N GLY A 269 19.15 30.46 -15.47
CA GLY A 269 18.06 30.61 -16.43
C GLY A 269 16.76 31.14 -15.82
N VAL A 270 16.10 32.05 -16.55
CA VAL A 270 14.76 32.56 -16.22
C VAL A 270 13.74 31.42 -16.34
N THR A 271 12.97 31.19 -15.28
CA THR A 271 11.90 30.17 -15.24
C THR A 271 10.50 30.76 -15.35
N VAL A 272 10.31 32.02 -14.94
CA VAL A 272 9.02 32.71 -14.90
C VAL A 272 9.18 34.20 -15.21
N TYR A 273 8.22 34.78 -15.93
CA TYR A 273 7.94 36.22 -15.91
C TYR A 273 6.64 36.50 -15.13
N GLU A 274 6.69 37.42 -14.18
CA GLU A 274 5.51 37.98 -13.52
C GLU A 274 5.10 39.26 -14.25
N VAL A 275 3.87 39.29 -14.76
CA VAL A 275 3.25 40.46 -15.39
C VAL A 275 2.43 41.19 -14.34
N LEU A 276 2.69 42.48 -14.15
CA LEU A 276 2.03 43.31 -13.16
C LEU A 276 1.17 44.39 -13.82
N ARG A 277 -0.04 44.59 -13.31
CA ARG A 277 -0.95 45.70 -13.66
C ARG A 277 -1.15 46.56 -12.42
N ALA A 278 -0.82 47.85 -12.51
CA ALA A 278 -0.80 48.79 -11.40
C ALA A 278 -0.02 48.30 -10.14
N GLY A 279 1.04 47.49 -10.34
CA GLY A 279 1.87 46.92 -9.27
C GLY A 279 1.34 45.62 -8.65
N ILE A 280 0.19 45.10 -9.12
CA ILE A 280 -0.34 43.79 -8.72
C ILE A 280 0.00 42.77 -9.81
N VAL A 281 0.58 41.63 -9.43
CA VAL A 281 0.81 40.51 -10.38
C VAL A 281 -0.54 40.00 -10.87
N ILE A 282 -0.80 40.10 -12.18
CA ILE A 282 -2.00 39.57 -12.83
C ILE A 282 -1.77 38.19 -13.46
N ALA A 283 -0.53 37.89 -13.86
CA ALA A 283 -0.16 36.60 -14.43
C ALA A 283 1.30 36.23 -14.12
N SER A 284 1.56 34.92 -14.10
CA SER A 284 2.90 34.35 -14.06
C SER A 284 3.04 33.38 -15.24
N VAL A 285 3.87 33.72 -16.22
CA VAL A 285 4.08 32.94 -17.44
C VAL A 285 5.48 32.31 -17.43
N GLY A 286 5.69 31.19 -18.13
CA GLY A 286 6.99 30.52 -18.15
C GLY A 286 8.11 31.35 -18.76
N GLY A 287 9.37 31.08 -18.41
CA GLY A 287 10.54 31.88 -18.80
C GLY A 287 10.89 31.88 -20.30
N SER A 288 10.23 31.05 -21.10
CA SER A 288 10.26 31.10 -22.57
C SER A 288 9.13 31.94 -23.19
N ALA A 289 8.14 32.38 -22.41
CA ALA A 289 7.06 33.24 -22.88
C ALA A 289 7.51 34.72 -22.84
N LEU A 290 7.55 35.34 -24.02
CA LEU A 290 7.93 36.75 -24.22
C LEU A 290 6.72 37.64 -24.52
N SER A 291 5.51 37.15 -24.24
CA SER A 291 4.26 37.90 -24.37
C SER A 291 3.17 37.35 -23.45
N HIS A 292 2.17 38.18 -23.18
CA HIS A 292 0.97 37.83 -22.42
C HIS A 292 -0.20 38.72 -22.84
N ALA A 293 -1.37 38.12 -23.09
CA ALA A 293 -2.61 38.84 -23.36
C ALA A 293 -3.38 39.07 -22.06
N ASP A 294 -3.64 40.33 -21.74
CA ASP A 294 -4.49 40.75 -20.63
C ASP A 294 -5.89 41.09 -21.19
N THR A 295 -6.92 40.49 -20.61
CA THR A 295 -8.30 40.49 -21.13
C THR A 295 -9.27 41.18 -20.16
N ASP A 296 -10.54 41.30 -20.59
CA ASP A 296 -11.65 41.82 -19.79
C ASP A 296 -11.42 43.28 -19.32
N LEU A 297 -10.66 44.02 -20.12
CA LEU A 297 -10.35 45.43 -19.95
C LEU A 297 -11.54 46.30 -20.40
N ALA A 298 -11.66 47.48 -19.82
CA ALA A 298 -12.59 48.49 -20.29
C ALA A 298 -12.05 49.15 -21.59
N PRO A 299 -12.89 49.48 -22.58
CA PRO A 299 -12.48 50.24 -23.77
C PRO A 299 -11.97 51.64 -23.47
N ALA A 300 -11.14 52.18 -24.38
CA ALA A 300 -10.54 53.52 -24.29
C ALA A 300 -9.87 53.86 -22.93
N THR A 301 -9.42 52.85 -22.18
CA THR A 301 -8.96 52.97 -20.80
C THR A 301 -7.46 52.70 -20.71
N ALA A 302 -6.74 53.57 -20.01
CA ALA A 302 -5.29 53.48 -19.83
C ALA A 302 -4.92 52.62 -18.60
N TYR A 303 -4.10 51.60 -18.83
CA TYR A 303 -3.56 50.69 -17.83
C TYR A 303 -2.04 50.83 -17.76
N ARG A 304 -1.47 50.68 -16.55
CA ARG A 304 -0.02 50.72 -16.31
C ARG A 304 0.51 49.32 -16.05
N TYR A 305 1.50 48.90 -16.83
CA TYR A 305 2.11 47.58 -16.73
C TYR A 305 3.60 47.64 -16.44
N THR A 306 4.08 46.62 -15.74
CA THR A 306 5.50 46.26 -15.58
C THR A 306 5.64 44.74 -15.68
N VAL A 307 6.83 44.25 -16.02
CA VAL A 307 7.15 42.81 -16.02
C VAL A 307 8.47 42.59 -15.27
N ARG A 308 8.58 41.52 -14.49
CA ARG A 308 9.84 41.08 -13.87
C ARG A 308 10.09 39.60 -14.08
N ALA A 309 11.34 39.19 -14.10
CA ALA A 309 11.77 37.81 -14.28
C ALA A 309 12.11 37.15 -12.93
N ARG A 310 11.98 35.82 -12.85
CA ARG A 310 12.47 34.95 -11.77
C ARG A 310 13.25 33.77 -12.34
N ASP A 311 14.28 33.35 -11.62
CA ASP A 311 15.07 32.13 -11.85
C ASP A 311 14.45 30.89 -11.17
N ALA A 312 15.21 29.79 -11.07
CA ALA A 312 14.78 28.53 -10.44
C ALA A 312 15.00 28.46 -8.90
N ALA A 313 15.83 29.34 -8.34
CA ALA A 313 16.14 29.44 -6.91
C ALA A 313 15.21 30.42 -6.17
N GLY A 314 14.53 31.30 -6.91
CA GLY A 314 13.45 32.17 -6.45
C GLY A 314 13.77 33.66 -6.41
N ASN A 315 14.94 34.10 -6.88
CA ASN A 315 15.26 35.53 -6.91
C ASN A 315 14.37 36.26 -7.93
N SER A 316 14.44 37.59 -7.94
CA SER A 316 13.56 38.43 -8.76
C SER A 316 14.34 39.58 -9.35
N SER A 317 14.19 39.80 -10.64
CA SER A 317 14.70 41.00 -11.28
C SER A 317 14.03 42.25 -10.71
N ALA A 318 14.66 43.41 -10.92
CA ALA A 318 13.91 44.66 -10.91
C ALA A 318 12.79 44.61 -11.97
N GLU A 319 11.74 45.37 -11.77
CA GLU A 319 10.68 45.53 -12.76
C GLU A 319 11.18 46.29 -14.00
N SER A 320 10.60 45.98 -15.15
CA SER A 320 10.81 46.70 -16.41
C SER A 320 10.50 48.19 -16.27
N ALA A 321 10.92 48.98 -17.25
CA ALA A 321 10.34 50.31 -17.43
C ALA A 321 8.80 50.21 -17.52
N PRO A 322 8.04 51.12 -16.87
CA PRO A 322 6.59 51.03 -16.83
C PRO A 322 5.98 51.46 -18.17
N LEU A 323 5.17 50.58 -18.74
CA LEU A 323 4.39 50.85 -19.95
C LEU A 323 3.01 51.39 -19.57
N LEU A 324 2.60 52.50 -20.19
CA LEU A 324 1.20 52.93 -20.22
C LEU A 324 0.59 52.46 -21.54
N ALA A 325 -0.46 51.65 -21.45
CA ALA A 325 -1.15 51.07 -22.60
C ALA A 325 -2.65 51.40 -22.50
N THR A 326 -3.21 52.00 -23.54
CA THR A 326 -4.64 52.35 -23.62
C THR A 326 -5.34 51.39 -24.55
N THR A 327 -6.42 50.75 -24.11
CA THR A 327 -7.28 49.92 -24.97
C THR A 327 -7.89 50.74 -26.11
N ALA A 328 -8.19 50.09 -27.23
CA ALA A 328 -8.76 50.76 -28.39
C ALA A 328 -10.17 51.32 -28.07
N ALA A 329 -10.55 52.36 -28.81
CA ALA A 329 -11.97 52.69 -28.95
C ALA A 329 -12.65 51.62 -29.82
N VAL A 330 -13.96 51.41 -29.64
CA VAL A 330 -14.72 50.49 -30.50
C VAL A 330 -14.97 51.17 -31.85
N THR A 331 -14.18 50.81 -32.87
CA THR A 331 -14.35 51.25 -34.26
C THR A 331 -14.26 50.05 -35.19
N THR A 332 -15.38 49.67 -35.82
CA THR A 332 -15.45 48.58 -36.79
C THR A 332 -16.17 49.02 -38.06
N ALA A 333 -15.54 48.80 -39.21
CA ALA A 333 -16.31 48.31 -40.34
C ALA A 333 -16.61 46.83 -40.04
N PRO A 334 -17.88 46.40 -39.98
CA PRO A 334 -18.20 45.03 -39.60
C PRO A 334 -17.85 44.05 -40.70
N ASP A 335 -17.34 42.88 -40.34
CA ASP A 335 -17.46 41.69 -41.17
C ASP A 335 -18.92 41.22 -41.12
N THR A 336 -19.46 40.84 -42.28
CA THR A 336 -20.88 40.50 -42.48
C THR A 336 -21.06 39.13 -43.13
N GLN A 337 -19.97 38.38 -43.35
CA GLN A 337 -20.05 37.01 -43.84
C GLN A 337 -20.26 36.05 -42.65
N ALA A 338 -21.02 34.98 -42.86
CA ALA A 338 -21.36 34.02 -41.81
C ALA A 338 -20.69 32.66 -42.05
N PRO A 339 -20.33 31.92 -40.97
CA PRO A 339 -19.75 30.59 -41.09
C PRO A 339 -20.60 29.58 -41.84
N SER A 340 -19.95 28.56 -42.39
CA SER A 340 -20.64 27.38 -42.93
C SER A 340 -21.44 26.66 -41.85
N THR A 341 -22.62 26.14 -42.19
CA THR A 341 -23.40 25.23 -41.34
C THR A 341 -22.57 24.01 -40.91
N PRO A 342 -22.52 23.63 -39.62
CA PRO A 342 -21.81 22.42 -39.19
C PRO A 342 -22.44 21.15 -39.77
N ALA A 343 -21.61 20.24 -40.26
CA ALA A 343 -22.00 18.98 -40.90
C ALA A 343 -21.73 17.77 -39.97
N GLY A 344 -22.12 16.57 -40.39
CA GLY A 344 -21.78 15.32 -39.70
C GLY A 344 -22.33 15.16 -38.27
N LEU A 345 -23.36 15.91 -37.86
CA LEU A 345 -23.88 15.87 -36.48
C LEU A 345 -24.38 14.47 -36.11
N SER A 346 -23.72 13.90 -35.10
CA SER A 346 -23.98 12.57 -34.55
C SER A 346 -24.27 12.66 -33.05
N ALA A 347 -25.04 11.71 -32.53
CA ALA A 347 -25.43 11.65 -31.13
C ALA A 347 -25.33 10.22 -30.56
N ALA A 348 -24.74 10.09 -29.38
CA ALA A 348 -24.67 8.84 -28.61
C ALA A 348 -25.17 9.09 -27.18
N SER A 349 -26.07 8.25 -26.67
CA SER A 349 -26.80 8.49 -25.43
C SER A 349 -26.46 7.52 -24.29
N THR A 350 -26.51 8.02 -23.06
CA THR A 350 -26.64 7.22 -21.84
C THR A 350 -28.08 7.33 -21.31
N ALA A 351 -28.35 6.88 -20.09
CA ALA A 351 -29.64 7.10 -19.43
C ALA A 351 -29.84 8.54 -18.90
N SER A 352 -28.83 9.41 -18.90
CA SER A 352 -28.95 10.79 -18.40
C SER A 352 -28.06 11.84 -19.10
N SER A 353 -27.41 11.46 -20.20
CA SER A 353 -26.57 12.34 -21.02
C SER A 353 -26.60 11.97 -22.50
N VAL A 354 -26.26 12.93 -23.36
CA VAL A 354 -26.04 12.74 -24.79
C VAL A 354 -24.71 13.39 -25.16
N GLN A 355 -23.81 12.59 -25.71
CA GLN A 355 -22.60 13.08 -26.38
C GLN A 355 -22.95 13.42 -27.84
N LEU A 356 -22.66 14.66 -28.24
CA LEU A 356 -22.78 15.16 -29.60
C LEU A 356 -21.39 15.37 -30.20
N ASN A 357 -21.19 14.98 -31.45
CA ASN A 357 -19.98 15.29 -32.22
C ASN A 357 -20.36 15.67 -33.65
N TRP A 358 -19.66 16.62 -34.25
CA TRP A 358 -19.91 17.11 -35.61
C TRP A 358 -18.59 17.50 -36.32
N GLU A 359 -18.68 17.91 -37.57
CA GLU A 359 -17.54 18.38 -38.37
C GLU A 359 -17.34 19.90 -38.20
N ALA A 360 -16.09 20.35 -38.14
CA ALA A 360 -15.77 21.76 -37.90
C ALA A 360 -16.25 22.66 -39.05
N ALA A 361 -16.88 23.78 -38.68
CA ALA A 361 -17.31 24.81 -39.62
C ALA A 361 -16.12 25.69 -40.06
N ASN A 362 -16.26 26.29 -41.25
CA ASN A 362 -15.26 27.14 -41.89
C ASN A 362 -15.84 28.55 -42.12
N ASP A 363 -14.96 29.54 -42.15
CA ASP A 363 -15.31 30.97 -42.22
C ASP A 363 -14.11 31.79 -42.77
N ASN A 364 -14.34 33.02 -43.25
CA ASN A 364 -13.32 33.92 -43.81
C ASN A 364 -12.47 34.65 -42.77
N VAL A 365 -12.98 34.89 -41.55
CA VAL A 365 -12.22 35.47 -40.42
C VAL A 365 -12.03 34.44 -39.30
N GLY A 366 -12.91 33.44 -39.22
CA GLY A 366 -12.70 32.21 -38.46
C GLY A 366 -13.77 31.93 -37.42
N VAL A 367 -14.14 30.65 -37.27
CA VAL A 367 -15.16 30.20 -36.32
C VAL A 367 -14.63 30.27 -34.89
N THR A 368 -15.27 31.08 -34.04
CA THR A 368 -14.93 31.21 -32.61
C THR A 368 -15.69 30.27 -31.70
N GLY A 369 -16.79 29.66 -32.19
CA GLY A 369 -17.49 28.61 -31.46
C GLY A 369 -18.80 28.18 -32.09
N TYR A 370 -19.49 27.31 -31.37
CA TYR A 370 -20.76 26.68 -31.74
C TYR A 370 -21.80 26.90 -30.65
N GLU A 371 -23.07 27.01 -31.04
CA GLU A 371 -24.22 27.01 -30.13
C GLU A 371 -25.08 25.76 -30.37
N VAL A 372 -25.38 25.05 -29.29
CA VAL A 372 -26.09 23.76 -29.31
C VAL A 372 -27.52 23.95 -28.83
N PHE A 373 -28.48 23.40 -29.57
CA PHE A 373 -29.90 23.44 -29.26
C PHE A 373 -30.44 22.04 -28.96
N ARG A 374 -31.20 21.92 -27.86
CA ARG A 374 -32.02 20.75 -27.53
C ARG A 374 -33.49 21.14 -27.69
N ASN A 375 -34.24 20.39 -28.49
CA ASN A 375 -35.66 20.63 -28.76
C ASN A 375 -35.92 22.11 -29.15
N ASN A 376 -35.07 22.65 -30.02
CA ASN A 376 -35.01 24.05 -30.50
C ASN A 376 -34.57 25.13 -29.48
N VAL A 377 -34.43 24.81 -28.19
CA VAL A 377 -33.96 25.73 -27.13
C VAL A 377 -32.44 25.65 -27.00
N SER A 378 -31.76 26.79 -26.86
CA SER A 378 -30.30 26.82 -26.65
C SER A 378 -29.96 26.26 -25.28
N ILE A 379 -28.98 25.36 -25.21
CA ILE A 379 -28.54 24.71 -23.96
C ILE A 379 -27.10 25.04 -23.57
N GLY A 380 -26.32 25.62 -24.48
CA GLY A 380 -24.92 25.95 -24.23
C GLY A 380 -24.15 26.25 -25.51
N SER A 381 -22.88 26.63 -25.33
CA SER A 381 -21.93 26.86 -26.41
C SER A 381 -20.60 26.17 -26.12
N THR A 382 -19.79 25.97 -27.17
CA THR A 382 -18.50 25.27 -27.12
C THR A 382 -17.58 25.80 -28.21
N SER A 383 -16.27 25.87 -27.95
CA SER A 383 -15.26 26.16 -28.98
C SER A 383 -14.88 24.92 -29.81
N SER A 384 -15.21 23.72 -29.32
CA SER A 384 -14.87 22.43 -29.93
C SER A 384 -16.05 21.88 -30.74
N PRO A 385 -15.82 21.06 -31.78
CA PRO A 385 -16.89 20.45 -32.57
C PRO A 385 -17.55 19.24 -31.88
N SER A 386 -17.76 19.34 -30.57
CA SER A 386 -18.40 18.34 -29.73
C SER A 386 -18.97 18.96 -28.44
N TYR A 387 -19.99 18.34 -27.87
CA TYR A 387 -20.68 18.81 -26.66
C TYR A 387 -21.34 17.64 -25.91
N THR A 388 -21.28 17.66 -24.58
CA THR A 388 -21.97 16.68 -23.73
C THR A 388 -23.15 17.35 -23.04
N ASP A 389 -24.38 17.00 -23.42
CA ASP A 389 -25.56 17.39 -22.67
C ASP A 389 -25.80 16.39 -21.53
N THR A 390 -26.23 16.88 -20.36
CA THR A 390 -26.29 16.10 -19.11
C THR A 390 -27.50 16.50 -18.25
N GLY A 391 -27.87 15.65 -17.29
CA GLY A 391 -29.09 15.85 -16.49
C GLY A 391 -30.38 15.57 -17.25
N LEU A 392 -30.29 14.79 -18.33
CA LEU A 392 -31.43 14.37 -19.14
C LEU A 392 -32.29 13.33 -18.40
N LEU A 393 -33.58 13.28 -18.75
CA LEU A 393 -34.46 12.19 -18.34
C LEU A 393 -34.09 10.91 -19.13
N ALA A 394 -34.25 9.75 -18.50
CA ALA A 394 -34.09 8.44 -19.14
C ALA A 394 -35.25 8.13 -20.10
N ALA A 395 -35.05 7.19 -21.03
CA ALA A 395 -36.05 6.75 -22.01
C ALA A 395 -36.76 7.88 -22.79
N THR A 396 -36.12 9.04 -22.93
CA THR A 396 -36.71 10.28 -23.43
C THR A 396 -36.06 10.69 -24.74
N VAL A 397 -36.86 11.07 -25.74
CA VAL A 397 -36.39 11.52 -27.05
C VAL A 397 -35.98 12.99 -26.97
N TYR A 398 -34.77 13.30 -27.42
CA TYR A 398 -34.24 14.65 -27.56
C TYR A 398 -33.72 14.88 -28.98
N ALA A 399 -34.11 16.00 -29.58
CA ALA A 399 -33.66 16.42 -30.89
C ALA A 399 -32.61 17.53 -30.76
N TYR A 400 -31.43 17.32 -31.33
CA TYR A 400 -30.29 18.23 -31.25
C TYR A 400 -29.94 18.83 -32.60
N SER A 401 -29.62 20.13 -32.62
CA SER A 401 -29.02 20.82 -33.76
C SER A 401 -27.98 21.83 -33.28
N VAL A 402 -27.04 22.19 -34.16
CA VAL A 402 -25.92 23.08 -33.83
C VAL A 402 -25.73 24.15 -34.91
N ARG A 403 -25.22 25.33 -34.53
CA ARG A 403 -24.78 26.36 -35.49
C ARG A 403 -23.42 26.93 -35.08
N ALA A 404 -22.67 27.46 -36.04
CA ALA A 404 -21.36 28.09 -35.84
C ALA A 404 -21.45 29.62 -35.78
N ARG A 405 -20.47 30.25 -35.13
CA ARG A 405 -20.28 31.70 -34.98
C ARG A 405 -18.85 32.09 -35.33
N ASP A 406 -18.68 33.20 -36.04
CA ASP A 406 -17.39 33.82 -36.36
C ASP A 406 -16.87 34.72 -35.21
N ALA A 407 -15.89 35.58 -35.50
CA ALA A 407 -15.42 36.63 -34.58
C ALA A 407 -16.32 37.89 -34.56
N ALA A 408 -17.06 38.19 -35.65
CA ALA A 408 -17.89 39.39 -35.78
C ALA A 408 -19.34 39.22 -35.26
N ALA A 409 -19.68 38.03 -34.77
CA ALA A 409 -21.00 37.58 -34.30
C ALA A 409 -22.02 37.24 -35.40
N ASN A 410 -21.59 37.03 -36.64
CA ASN A 410 -22.40 36.38 -37.65
C ASN A 410 -22.59 34.89 -37.31
N TRP A 411 -23.74 34.33 -37.66
CA TRP A 411 -24.15 32.98 -37.30
C TRP A 411 -24.52 32.17 -38.53
N SER A 412 -24.05 30.92 -38.61
CA SER A 412 -24.55 29.98 -39.61
C SER A 412 -26.03 29.67 -39.39
N SER A 413 -26.68 29.10 -40.41
CA SER A 413 -27.92 28.34 -40.17
C SER A 413 -27.65 27.16 -39.23
N ARG A 414 -28.71 26.62 -38.60
CA ARG A 414 -28.58 25.38 -37.82
C ARG A 414 -28.37 24.18 -38.74
N SER A 415 -27.63 23.19 -38.26
CA SER A 415 -27.51 21.86 -38.85
C SER A 415 -28.88 21.19 -39.00
N THR A 416 -28.94 20.13 -39.81
CA THR A 416 -30.00 19.12 -39.67
C THR A 416 -30.05 18.62 -38.22
N SER A 417 -31.26 18.31 -37.73
CA SER A 417 -31.43 17.83 -36.36
C SER A 417 -31.23 16.33 -36.28
N VAL A 418 -30.47 15.86 -35.28
CA VAL A 418 -30.38 14.45 -34.91
C VAL A 418 -31.27 14.17 -33.71
N SER A 419 -32.15 13.18 -33.82
CA SER A 419 -32.98 12.71 -32.69
C SER A 419 -32.33 11.48 -32.05
N VAL A 420 -32.23 11.49 -30.72
CA VAL A 420 -31.72 10.36 -29.95
C VAL A 420 -32.59 10.13 -28.71
N THR A 421 -32.87 8.86 -28.40
CA THR A 421 -33.54 8.47 -27.16
C THR A 421 -32.47 8.18 -26.11
N THR A 422 -32.57 8.76 -24.92
CA THR A 422 -31.75 8.32 -23.77
C THR A 422 -32.05 6.87 -23.43
N ALA A 423 -31.04 6.14 -22.97
CA ALA A 423 -31.21 4.75 -22.54
C ALA A 423 -32.20 4.66 -21.37
N VAL A 424 -32.79 3.47 -21.17
CA VAL A 424 -33.60 3.21 -19.97
C VAL A 424 -32.68 3.23 -18.75
N ALA A 425 -33.08 3.90 -17.68
CA ALA A 425 -32.35 3.85 -16.42
C ALA A 425 -32.49 2.45 -15.82
N ILE A 426 -31.35 1.78 -15.58
CA ILE A 426 -31.34 0.52 -14.83
C ILE A 426 -31.65 0.86 -13.38
N GLU A 427 -32.73 0.29 -12.82
CA GLU A 427 -33.29 0.75 -11.55
C GLU A 427 -32.37 0.49 -10.35
N ASN A 428 -31.99 1.57 -9.64
CA ASN A 428 -32.01 1.69 -8.16
C ASN A 428 -31.39 3.02 -7.68
N PRO A 429 -31.82 3.51 -6.51
CA PRO A 429 -33.04 4.30 -6.32
C PRO A 429 -32.93 5.70 -6.97
N PRO A 430 -34.04 6.45 -7.10
CA PRO A 430 -34.00 7.81 -7.65
C PRO A 430 -33.22 8.79 -6.73
N PRO A 431 -32.43 9.73 -7.30
CA PRO A 431 -32.05 10.94 -6.57
C PRO A 431 -33.31 11.75 -6.25
N PRO A 432 -33.31 12.57 -5.17
CA PRO A 432 -34.50 13.31 -4.75
C PRO A 432 -35.04 14.23 -5.84
N SER A 433 -36.35 14.20 -6.06
CA SER A 433 -37.02 14.95 -7.11
C SER A 433 -37.14 16.45 -6.79
N ASN A 434 -36.58 17.25 -7.69
CA ASN A 434 -36.81 18.69 -7.87
C ASN A 434 -36.41 19.62 -6.68
N PRO A 435 -35.24 20.28 -6.72
CA PRO A 435 -34.87 21.27 -5.72
C PRO A 435 -35.75 22.53 -5.83
N GLY A 436 -36.53 22.82 -4.79
CA GLY A 436 -37.33 24.05 -4.71
C GLY A 436 -38.54 24.00 -3.79
N THR A 437 -39.14 22.82 -3.59
CA THR A 437 -40.38 22.67 -2.80
C THR A 437 -40.11 21.95 -1.47
N PRO A 438 -40.47 22.53 -0.31
CA PRO A 438 -40.37 21.87 0.98
C PRO A 438 -41.14 20.54 1.06
N GLN A 439 -40.40 19.43 1.19
CA GLN A 439 -40.95 18.09 1.32
C GLN A 439 -41.37 17.82 2.78
N TYR A 440 -42.65 17.49 3.00
CA TYR A 440 -43.21 17.13 4.30
C TYR A 440 -43.84 15.73 4.23
N THR A 441 -43.64 14.90 5.25
CA THR A 441 -44.26 13.57 5.34
C THR A 441 -44.48 13.11 6.78
N THR A 442 -45.36 12.13 6.98
CA THR A 442 -45.48 11.33 8.21
C THR A 442 -44.78 9.97 8.12
N ALA A 443 -44.27 9.59 6.95
CA ALA A 443 -43.44 8.40 6.78
C ALA A 443 -42.43 8.51 5.63
N ALA A 444 -41.27 7.86 5.78
CA ALA A 444 -40.26 7.73 4.72
C ALA A 444 -39.67 6.31 4.72
N SER A 445 -39.32 5.79 3.55
CA SER A 445 -38.79 4.43 3.39
C SER A 445 -37.51 4.37 2.55
N ARG A 446 -36.76 3.28 2.66
CA ARG A 446 -35.55 3.00 1.86
C ARG A 446 -35.34 1.48 1.76
N THR A 447 -34.86 1.01 0.62
CA THR A 447 -34.56 -0.42 0.40
C THR A 447 -33.06 -0.61 0.19
N LEU A 448 -32.46 -1.51 0.96
CA LEU A 448 -31.01 -1.77 1.04
C LEU A 448 -30.77 -3.25 1.32
N GLY A 449 -29.82 -3.88 0.62
CA GLY A 449 -29.49 -5.30 0.85
C GLY A 449 -30.68 -6.25 0.85
N GLY A 450 -31.68 -5.99 -0.01
CA GLY A 450 -32.93 -6.76 -0.08
C GLY A 450 -33.96 -6.47 1.02
N ALA A 451 -33.64 -5.67 2.04
CA ALA A 451 -34.55 -5.28 3.10
C ALA A 451 -35.15 -3.89 2.86
N THR A 452 -36.43 -3.71 3.17
CA THR A 452 -37.09 -2.40 3.15
C THR A 452 -37.31 -1.89 4.57
N PHE A 453 -36.77 -0.71 4.83
CA PHE A 453 -36.94 0.03 6.07
C PHE A 453 -38.05 1.07 5.88
N GLU A 454 -38.97 1.16 6.84
CA GLU A 454 -40.00 2.19 6.88
C GLU A 454 -39.92 2.92 8.21
N TRP A 455 -39.89 4.24 8.17
CA TRP A 455 -39.80 5.13 9.32
C TRP A 455 -41.08 5.96 9.39
N SER A 456 -41.93 5.73 10.39
CA SER A 456 -43.15 6.50 10.64
C SER A 456 -42.90 7.51 11.76
N PHE A 457 -43.22 8.79 11.51
CA PHE A 457 -42.90 9.88 12.43
C PHE A 457 -43.88 11.06 12.32
N ASN A 458 -43.92 11.91 13.34
CA ASN A 458 -44.69 13.15 13.33
C ASN A 458 -44.01 14.29 14.10
N CYS A 459 -44.39 15.52 13.74
CA CYS A 459 -43.95 16.77 14.32
C CYS A 459 -45.14 17.41 15.05
N GLY A 460 -45.38 17.00 16.29
CA GLY A 460 -46.54 17.48 17.07
C GLY A 460 -47.89 17.05 16.51
N GLY A 461 -47.99 15.81 16.03
CA GLY A 461 -49.18 15.25 15.38
C GLY A 461 -49.28 15.52 13.87
N ARG A 462 -48.32 16.27 13.29
CA ARG A 462 -48.32 16.71 11.89
C ARG A 462 -47.18 16.11 11.07
N ALA A 463 -47.19 16.30 9.76
CA ALA A 463 -46.11 15.89 8.87
C ALA A 463 -44.81 16.66 9.18
N CYS A 464 -43.67 15.99 9.19
CA CYS A 464 -42.35 16.60 9.40
C CYS A 464 -41.66 16.97 8.10
N ARG A 465 -40.89 18.06 8.13
CA ARG A 465 -39.92 18.43 7.09
C ARG A 465 -38.84 17.36 6.98
N TYR A 466 -38.63 16.82 5.79
CA TYR A 466 -37.67 15.71 5.57
C TYR A 466 -36.95 15.84 4.21
N GLY A 467 -35.97 14.95 4.01
CA GLY A 467 -35.25 14.78 2.75
C GLY A 467 -34.24 13.63 2.82
N ARG A 468 -33.23 13.67 1.94
CA ARG A 468 -32.14 12.68 1.90
C ARG A 468 -30.77 13.34 1.81
N PHE A 469 -29.77 12.72 2.43
CA PHE A 469 -28.36 13.03 2.20
C PHE A 469 -27.86 12.46 0.86
N VAL A 470 -26.65 12.82 0.43
CA VAL A 470 -26.07 12.39 -0.86
C VAL A 470 -25.85 10.89 -1.02
N ASN A 471 -25.78 10.16 0.09
CA ASN A 471 -25.72 8.70 0.14
C ASN A 471 -27.10 8.02 0.25
N GLY A 472 -28.18 8.80 0.25
CA GLY A 472 -29.58 8.33 0.24
C GLY A 472 -30.22 8.13 1.61
N ASP A 473 -29.44 8.17 2.70
CA ASP A 473 -29.93 8.12 4.09
C ASP A 473 -30.92 9.25 4.37
N ILE A 474 -31.89 9.00 5.26
CA ILE A 474 -33.01 9.92 5.49
C ILE A 474 -32.65 10.93 6.58
N TRP A 475 -32.97 12.20 6.34
CA TRP A 475 -33.01 13.22 7.39
C TRP A 475 -34.43 13.72 7.63
N VAL A 476 -34.70 14.11 8.86
CA VAL A 476 -35.94 14.74 9.29
C VAL A 476 -35.62 15.89 10.24
N ALA A 477 -36.38 16.98 10.18
CA ALA A 477 -36.26 18.13 11.08
C ALA A 477 -37.58 18.33 11.85
N PRO A 478 -37.54 18.82 13.10
CA PRO A 478 -38.74 19.04 13.93
C PRO A 478 -39.49 20.31 13.51
N ILE A 479 -39.94 20.34 12.25
CA ILE A 479 -40.66 21.44 11.61
C ILE A 479 -41.92 20.83 10.97
N ASP A 480 -43.10 21.31 11.35
CA ASP A 480 -44.36 20.85 10.77
C ASP A 480 -44.67 21.49 9.40
N ASP A 481 -45.72 21.02 8.72
CA ASP A 481 -46.17 21.50 7.42
C ASP A 481 -46.70 22.95 7.40
N LEU A 482 -46.79 23.62 8.56
CA LEU A 482 -46.99 25.08 8.66
C LEU A 482 -45.68 25.86 8.90
N GLY A 483 -44.53 25.17 8.91
CA GLY A 483 -43.23 25.74 9.23
C GLY A 483 -42.99 25.95 10.73
N LYS A 484 -43.88 25.48 11.61
CA LYS A 484 -43.72 25.64 13.07
C LYS A 484 -42.73 24.61 13.60
N ARG A 485 -41.78 25.08 14.42
CA ARG A 485 -40.82 24.22 15.11
C ARG A 485 -41.43 23.55 16.34
N VAL A 486 -41.08 22.28 16.54
CA VAL A 486 -41.39 21.49 17.74
C VAL A 486 -40.09 21.05 18.44
N SER A 487 -40.17 20.49 19.64
CA SER A 487 -38.98 20.13 20.44
C SER A 487 -38.31 18.81 20.05
N ALA A 488 -39.04 17.90 19.39
CA ALA A 488 -38.58 16.58 18.98
C ALA A 488 -39.41 16.07 17.80
N VAL A 489 -38.85 15.12 17.04
CA VAL A 489 -39.59 14.29 16.08
C VAL A 489 -40.04 13.03 16.82
N THR A 490 -41.34 12.76 16.83
CA THR A 490 -41.90 11.56 17.48
C THR A 490 -41.96 10.42 16.49
N LEU A 491 -41.08 9.42 16.64
CA LEU A 491 -41.13 8.17 15.89
C LEU A 491 -42.32 7.35 16.40
N THR A 492 -43.28 7.02 15.54
CA THR A 492 -44.49 6.25 15.89
C THR A 492 -44.42 4.78 15.47
N GLY A 493 -43.52 4.45 14.54
CA GLY A 493 -43.28 3.09 14.09
C GLY A 493 -41.99 3.00 13.28
N ILE A 494 -41.33 1.84 13.33
CA ILE A 494 -40.14 1.54 12.52
C ILE A 494 -40.27 0.10 12.03
N LYS A 495 -40.05 -0.13 10.73
CA LYS A 495 -39.97 -1.48 10.14
C LYS A 495 -38.55 -1.78 9.63
N PRO A 496 -38.15 -3.06 9.51
CA PRO A 496 -38.85 -4.28 9.97
C PRO A 496 -39.09 -4.27 11.49
N ASP A 497 -40.26 -4.71 11.94
CA ASP A 497 -40.78 -4.44 13.28
C ASP A 497 -40.47 -5.55 14.32
N GLY A 498 -40.73 -5.25 15.60
CA GLY A 498 -40.37 -6.13 16.72
C GLY A 498 -38.94 -5.92 17.24
N VAL A 499 -38.71 -6.33 18.50
CA VAL A 499 -37.45 -6.06 19.23
C VAL A 499 -36.24 -6.79 18.67
N GLN A 500 -36.45 -7.93 18.00
CA GLN A 500 -35.41 -8.77 17.37
C GLN A 500 -34.74 -8.09 16.17
N HIS A 501 -35.37 -7.08 15.59
CA HIS A 501 -34.78 -6.20 14.59
C HIS A 501 -34.39 -4.87 15.27
N GLY A 502 -33.45 -4.94 16.21
CA GLY A 502 -33.16 -3.82 17.13
C GLY A 502 -32.69 -2.52 16.44
N ALA A 503 -32.84 -1.42 17.18
CA ALA A 503 -32.46 -0.09 16.74
C ALA A 503 -31.84 0.70 17.90
N GLU A 504 -30.77 1.45 17.68
CA GLU A 504 -30.10 2.23 18.73
C GLU A 504 -29.94 3.70 18.30
N ALA A 505 -30.29 4.61 19.22
CA ALA A 505 -30.16 6.04 19.04
C ALA A 505 -28.79 6.51 19.56
N ASN A 506 -28.00 7.14 18.70
CA ASN A 506 -26.62 7.57 18.94
C ASN A 506 -25.74 6.47 19.60
N PRO A 507 -25.46 5.35 18.88
CA PRO A 507 -24.53 4.31 19.33
C PRO A 507 -23.24 4.88 19.92
N SER A 508 -22.96 4.53 21.17
CA SER A 508 -22.02 5.26 22.04
C SER A 508 -21.34 4.39 23.09
N SER A 509 -21.54 3.07 23.06
CA SER A 509 -20.94 2.12 24.00
C SER A 509 -20.04 1.14 23.27
N ALA A 510 -18.90 0.87 23.89
CA ALA A 510 -17.93 -0.12 23.44
C ALA A 510 -18.31 -1.56 23.84
N THR A 511 -19.32 -1.75 24.71
CA THR A 511 -19.60 -3.05 25.35
C THR A 511 -21.08 -3.45 25.42
N HIS A 512 -22.00 -2.54 25.07
CA HIS A 512 -23.45 -2.75 25.18
C HIS A 512 -24.20 -2.15 23.99
N HIS A 513 -25.28 -2.79 23.53
CA HIS A 513 -26.03 -2.35 22.34
C HIS A 513 -27.53 -2.63 22.38
N GLY A 514 -28.30 -1.84 21.61
CA GLY A 514 -29.73 -2.02 21.37
C GLY A 514 -30.10 -2.97 20.23
N ILE A 515 -29.12 -3.59 19.54
CA ILE A 515 -29.33 -4.22 18.23
C ILE A 515 -29.70 -5.71 18.30
N LEU A 516 -28.78 -6.59 18.71
CA LEU A 516 -28.95 -8.05 18.65
C LEU A 516 -29.47 -8.58 19.99
N THR A 517 -30.73 -9.02 20.04
CA THR A 517 -31.41 -9.42 21.30
C THR A 517 -30.88 -10.69 21.97
N TYR A 518 -30.11 -11.50 21.25
CA TYR A 518 -29.59 -12.79 21.70
C TYR A 518 -28.12 -12.75 22.16
N GLU A 519 -27.43 -11.63 21.97
CA GLU A 519 -26.03 -11.46 22.40
C GLU A 519 -25.96 -10.99 23.87
N SER A 520 -24.94 -11.42 24.61
CA SER A 520 -24.79 -11.09 26.04
C SER A 520 -24.50 -9.60 26.30
N SER A 521 -24.09 -8.86 25.27
CA SER A 521 -23.95 -7.40 25.24
C SER A 521 -25.26 -6.65 24.97
N TYR A 522 -26.39 -7.34 24.79
CA TYR A 522 -27.69 -6.69 24.60
C TYR A 522 -28.15 -5.90 25.83
N GLU A 523 -28.52 -4.64 25.63
CA GLU A 523 -29.14 -3.80 26.65
C GLU A 523 -30.48 -3.29 26.12
N ALA A 524 -31.60 -3.82 26.63
CA ALA A 524 -32.94 -3.38 26.22
C ALA A 524 -33.17 -1.88 26.40
N SER A 525 -32.48 -1.25 27.37
CA SER A 525 -32.48 0.20 27.59
C SER A 525 -31.98 1.01 26.38
N ARG A 526 -31.18 0.41 25.49
CA ARG A 526 -30.67 1.04 24.25
C ARG A 526 -31.58 0.84 23.05
N ASN A 527 -32.39 -0.23 23.06
CA ASN A 527 -33.21 -0.61 21.92
C ASN A 527 -34.43 0.32 21.79
N VAL A 528 -34.39 1.24 20.81
CA VAL A 528 -35.46 2.20 20.48
C VAL A 528 -36.79 1.48 20.18
N MET A 529 -36.75 0.25 19.67
CA MET A 529 -37.95 -0.56 19.40
C MET A 529 -38.76 -0.83 20.68
N THR A 530 -38.13 -0.84 21.86
CA THR A 530 -38.80 -0.99 23.17
C THR A 530 -39.43 0.30 23.70
N LYS A 531 -39.20 1.43 23.03
CA LYS A 531 -39.55 2.79 23.48
C LYS A 531 -40.48 3.54 22.52
N LEU A 532 -41.10 2.85 21.56
CA LEU A 532 -42.04 3.48 20.64
C LEU A 532 -43.38 3.79 21.36
N PRO A 533 -43.96 4.99 21.21
CA PRO A 533 -43.49 6.11 20.38
C PRO A 533 -42.30 6.87 21.01
N TYR A 534 -41.22 7.03 20.24
CA TYR A 534 -39.94 7.56 20.74
C TYR A 534 -39.72 9.02 20.30
N ALA A 535 -39.52 9.92 21.27
CA ALA A 535 -39.23 11.33 21.02
C ALA A 535 -37.74 11.56 20.73
N ALA A 536 -37.38 11.66 19.45
CA ALA A 536 -36.02 11.91 19.00
C ALA A 536 -35.76 13.43 18.85
N VAL A 537 -34.81 13.95 19.63
CA VAL A 537 -34.39 15.37 19.59
C VAL A 537 -33.37 15.62 18.46
N PRO A 538 -33.20 16.87 18.00
CA PRO A 538 -32.08 17.26 17.13
C PRO A 538 -30.73 16.74 17.61
N GLY A 539 -29.93 16.20 16.69
CA GLY A 539 -28.67 15.52 17.00
C GLY A 539 -28.81 14.02 17.24
N THR A 540 -30.00 13.44 17.05
CA THR A 540 -30.24 11.98 17.16
C THR A 540 -30.11 11.30 15.80
N SER A 541 -29.15 10.39 15.63
CA SER A 541 -29.15 9.40 14.56
C SER A 541 -29.59 8.05 15.12
N ILE A 542 -30.58 7.41 14.50
CA ILE A 542 -31.04 6.07 14.86
C ILE A 542 -30.49 5.09 13.83
N PHE A 543 -29.63 4.17 14.26
CA PHE A 543 -29.23 3.00 13.48
C PHE A 543 -30.29 1.91 13.64
N LYS A 544 -30.74 1.31 12.52
CA LYS A 544 -31.79 0.29 12.49
C LYS A 544 -31.29 -0.94 11.74
N ALA A 545 -31.23 -2.08 12.41
CA ALA A 545 -30.94 -3.36 11.76
C ALA A 545 -32.20 -4.01 11.18
N PHE A 546 -32.01 -4.76 10.10
CA PHE A 546 -32.81 -5.93 9.75
C PHE A 546 -31.99 -7.17 10.11
N VAL A 547 -32.54 -8.02 10.98
CA VAL A 547 -31.86 -9.23 11.48
C VAL A 547 -32.52 -10.44 10.85
N GLN A 548 -31.73 -11.28 10.19
CA GLN A 548 -32.20 -12.54 9.59
C GLN A 548 -31.85 -13.72 10.51
N GLY A 549 -32.63 -14.80 10.41
CA GLY A 549 -32.33 -16.07 11.08
C GLY A 549 -31.12 -16.79 10.48
N THR A 550 -30.99 -18.10 10.76
CA THR A 550 -29.87 -18.94 10.31
C THR A 550 -29.52 -18.75 8.81
N SER A 551 -28.33 -18.22 8.54
CA SER A 551 -27.69 -18.25 7.23
C SER A 551 -26.42 -19.11 7.30
N THR A 552 -25.93 -19.59 6.16
CA THR A 552 -24.66 -20.36 6.09
C THR A 552 -23.42 -19.52 6.44
N GLU A 553 -23.54 -18.20 6.44
CA GLU A 553 -22.44 -17.29 6.76
C GLU A 553 -22.41 -16.89 8.25
N CYS A 554 -23.55 -16.99 8.95
CA CYS A 554 -23.67 -16.57 10.34
C CYS A 554 -23.43 -17.74 11.30
N ARG A 555 -22.28 -17.69 11.98
CA ARG A 555 -21.81 -18.71 12.93
C ARG A 555 -22.72 -18.92 14.14
N ASN A 556 -23.59 -17.96 14.46
CA ASN A 556 -24.57 -18.06 15.54
C ASN A 556 -25.91 -18.54 14.94
N SER A 557 -26.46 -19.64 15.47
CA SER A 557 -27.75 -20.20 15.04
C SER A 557 -28.97 -19.31 15.38
N LEU A 558 -28.75 -18.21 16.11
CA LEU A 558 -29.78 -17.26 16.52
C LEU A 558 -29.90 -16.03 15.58
N GLY A 559 -29.04 -15.91 14.57
CA GLY A 559 -29.16 -14.90 13.50
C GLY A 559 -27.97 -13.94 13.38
N CYS A 560 -28.19 -12.86 12.61
CA CYS A 560 -27.23 -11.78 12.34
C CYS A 560 -27.88 -10.59 11.62
N VAL A 561 -27.21 -9.42 11.59
CA VAL A 561 -27.62 -8.27 10.77
C VAL A 561 -27.45 -8.63 9.28
N ALA A 562 -28.56 -8.65 8.55
CA ALA A 562 -28.57 -8.92 7.12
C ALA A 562 -28.46 -7.63 6.29
N SER A 563 -29.05 -6.54 6.79
CA SER A 563 -29.00 -5.19 6.20
C SER A 563 -29.33 -4.15 7.28
N ASP A 564 -29.03 -2.87 7.07
CA ASP A 564 -29.34 -1.78 7.99
C ASP A 564 -29.60 -0.44 7.29
N ASP A 565 -30.16 0.53 8.02
CA ASP A 565 -30.43 1.90 7.58
C ASP A 565 -30.27 2.90 8.74
N VAL A 566 -30.10 4.19 8.44
CA VAL A 566 -30.04 5.26 9.44
C VAL A 566 -30.97 6.43 9.10
N LEU A 567 -31.83 6.78 10.07
CA LEU A 567 -32.56 8.04 10.12
C LEU A 567 -31.81 9.04 11.00
N THR A 568 -31.67 10.30 10.56
CA THR A 568 -31.08 11.37 11.39
C THR A 568 -32.03 12.53 11.60
N VAL A 569 -32.23 12.91 12.87
CA VAL A 569 -32.97 14.10 13.29
C VAL A 569 -32.02 15.29 13.39
N LEU A 570 -32.21 16.27 12.51
CA LEU A 570 -31.47 17.54 12.49
C LEU A 570 -32.27 18.64 13.20
N SER A 571 -31.63 19.76 13.57
CA SER A 571 -32.36 20.96 14.03
C SER A 571 -33.06 21.69 12.89
N ASP A 572 -32.49 21.57 11.69
CA ASP A 572 -32.77 22.36 10.50
C ASP A 572 -32.57 21.52 9.24
N PRO A 573 -33.22 21.85 8.11
CA PRO A 573 -32.89 21.28 6.81
C PRO A 573 -31.41 21.53 6.45
N PRO A 574 -30.69 20.51 5.96
CA PRO A 574 -29.30 20.67 5.51
C PRO A 574 -29.24 21.39 4.15
N GLU A 575 -28.03 21.83 3.77
CA GLU A 575 -27.77 22.52 2.50
C GLU A 575 -28.39 21.79 1.29
N ASN A 576 -29.10 22.52 0.44
CA ASN A 576 -29.82 21.99 -0.73
C ASN A 576 -30.70 20.77 -0.42
N ASP A 577 -31.41 20.78 0.72
CA ASP A 577 -32.22 19.67 1.24
C ASP A 577 -31.46 18.34 1.38
N GLY A 578 -30.14 18.42 1.56
CA GLY A 578 -29.23 17.28 1.73
C GLY A 578 -28.65 16.75 0.42
N SER A 579 -29.08 17.26 -0.74
CA SER A 579 -28.54 16.86 -2.06
C SER A 579 -27.08 17.26 -2.29
N THR A 580 -26.48 18.05 -1.40
CA THR A 580 -25.04 18.38 -1.37
C THR A 580 -24.37 18.08 -0.03
N VAL A 581 -24.98 17.27 0.85
CA VAL A 581 -24.50 17.02 2.21
C VAL A 581 -24.47 15.53 2.54
N PHE A 582 -23.37 15.04 3.10
CA PHE A 582 -23.25 13.69 3.68
C PHE A 582 -23.97 13.59 5.03
N ARG A 583 -24.44 12.40 5.39
CA ARG A 583 -25.00 12.19 6.73
C ARG A 583 -23.91 12.45 7.79
N PRO A 584 -24.22 13.16 8.89
CA PRO A 584 -23.30 13.24 10.03
C PRO A 584 -23.04 11.85 10.63
N PRO A 585 -21.94 11.63 11.37
CA PRO A 585 -21.62 10.30 11.89
C PRO A 585 -22.74 9.79 12.81
N PHE A 586 -23.21 8.55 12.64
CA PHE A 586 -24.36 8.09 13.43
C PHE A 586 -23.99 7.73 14.89
N HIS A 587 -22.72 7.42 15.15
CA HIS A 587 -22.16 7.24 16.49
C HIS A 587 -22.11 8.55 17.30
N GLY A 588 -22.12 8.46 18.64
CA GLY A 588 -21.92 9.58 19.57
C GLY A 588 -22.92 10.74 19.46
N SER A 589 -22.67 11.83 20.16
CA SER A 589 -23.52 13.03 20.17
C SER A 589 -23.08 14.15 19.19
N GLN A 590 -21.87 14.05 18.64
CA GLN A 590 -21.33 15.05 17.71
C GLN A 590 -21.83 14.79 16.28
N LYS A 591 -22.65 15.68 15.74
CA LYS A 591 -23.26 15.54 14.40
C LYS A 591 -22.81 16.62 13.39
N PRO A 592 -21.51 16.76 13.08
CA PRO A 592 -21.05 17.69 12.05
C PRO A 592 -21.57 17.28 10.66
N LEU A 593 -22.10 18.26 9.92
CA LEU A 593 -22.49 18.08 8.51
C LEU A 593 -21.28 18.29 7.60
N PHE A 594 -21.13 17.44 6.58
CA PHE A 594 -20.05 17.53 5.60
C PHE A 594 -20.64 17.87 4.23
N SER A 595 -20.36 19.06 3.69
CA SER A 595 -20.80 19.46 2.34
C SER A 595 -19.89 18.86 1.26
N THR A 596 -20.47 18.45 0.12
CA THR A 596 -19.75 17.93 -1.06
C THR A 596 -18.93 19.01 -1.76
N SER A 597 -19.16 20.29 -1.47
CA SER A 597 -18.32 21.42 -1.91
C SER A 597 -16.85 21.30 -1.47
N LYS A 598 -16.57 20.55 -0.39
CA LYS A 598 -15.21 20.19 0.07
C LYS A 598 -14.66 18.91 -0.57
N LEU A 599 -15.38 18.21 -1.45
CA LEU A 599 -14.83 17.02 -2.11
C LEU A 599 -13.83 17.41 -3.22
N ARG A 600 -12.72 16.67 -3.32
CA ARG A 600 -11.68 16.85 -4.34
C ARG A 600 -11.45 15.57 -5.12
N LEU A 601 -12.35 15.26 -6.05
CA LEU A 601 -12.20 14.09 -6.94
C LEU A 601 -10.93 14.16 -7.82
N SER A 602 -10.32 15.34 -7.99
CA SER A 602 -8.99 15.52 -8.60
C SER A 602 -7.80 15.00 -7.76
N ARG A 603 -8.02 14.60 -6.51
CA ARG A 603 -7.04 13.88 -5.68
C ARG A 603 -7.08 12.36 -5.88
N LEU A 604 -8.12 11.85 -6.53
CA LEU A 604 -8.24 10.45 -6.94
C LEU A 604 -7.36 10.23 -8.18
N SER A 605 -6.59 9.16 -8.19
CA SER A 605 -5.75 8.81 -9.34
C SER A 605 -6.60 8.28 -10.50
N SER A 606 -6.07 8.39 -11.72
CA SER A 606 -6.74 8.05 -12.97
C SER A 606 -5.77 7.30 -13.87
N LEU A 607 -5.71 5.99 -13.72
CA LEU A 607 -4.74 5.08 -14.33
C LEU A 607 -5.40 4.31 -15.50
N PRO A 608 -5.13 4.68 -16.77
CA PRO A 608 -5.80 4.09 -17.93
C PRO A 608 -5.63 2.57 -18.04
N TYR A 609 -4.52 2.02 -17.52
CA TYR A 609 -4.28 0.58 -17.48
C TYR A 609 -5.43 -0.21 -16.80
N LEU A 610 -6.05 0.36 -15.76
CA LEU A 610 -7.11 -0.33 -15.01
C LEU A 610 -8.37 -0.46 -15.86
N SER A 611 -8.81 0.64 -16.47
CA SER A 611 -9.92 0.65 -17.42
C SER A 611 -9.67 -0.25 -18.63
N ALA A 612 -8.45 -0.19 -19.16
CA ALA A 612 -8.05 -0.98 -20.31
C ALA A 612 -8.02 -2.50 -20.04
N ASN A 613 -7.82 -2.96 -18.80
CA ASN A 613 -7.53 -4.39 -18.52
C ASN A 613 -8.42 -5.08 -17.47
N LEU A 614 -8.89 -4.38 -16.43
CA LEU A 614 -9.74 -4.98 -15.40
C LEU A 614 -11.21 -4.98 -15.79
N PHE A 615 -11.70 -3.92 -16.44
CA PHE A 615 -13.12 -3.75 -16.75
C PHE A 615 -13.56 -4.46 -18.05
N LYS A 616 -12.68 -5.27 -18.66
CA LYS A 616 -13.01 -6.14 -19.81
C LYS A 616 -14.11 -7.18 -19.51
N LYS A 617 -14.39 -7.47 -18.23
CA LYS A 617 -15.43 -8.43 -17.82
C LYS A 617 -16.80 -7.78 -17.59
N GLU A 618 -16.85 -6.57 -17.04
CA GLU A 618 -18.09 -5.83 -16.74
C GLU A 618 -17.87 -4.33 -16.87
N SER A 619 -18.85 -3.58 -17.39
CA SER A 619 -18.74 -2.13 -17.54
C SER A 619 -18.54 -1.43 -16.19
N PHE A 620 -17.73 -0.35 -16.21
CA PHE A 620 -17.45 0.41 -14.98
C PHE A 620 -18.73 0.92 -14.30
N ALA A 621 -19.75 1.32 -15.05
CA ALA A 621 -21.04 1.75 -14.48
C ALA A 621 -21.71 0.65 -13.61
N LYS A 622 -21.60 -0.63 -13.99
CA LYS A 622 -22.10 -1.75 -13.17
C LYS A 622 -21.25 -1.92 -11.90
N GLN A 623 -19.94 -1.78 -11.99
CA GLN A 623 -19.03 -1.86 -10.85
C GLN A 623 -19.24 -0.69 -9.87
N ALA A 624 -19.40 0.54 -10.37
CA ALA A 624 -19.72 1.71 -9.57
C ALA A 624 -21.10 1.59 -8.88
N ALA A 625 -22.10 1.01 -9.56
CA ALA A 625 -23.39 0.69 -8.94
C ALA A 625 -23.26 -0.37 -7.82
N ALA A 626 -22.46 -1.42 -8.03
CA ALA A 626 -22.19 -2.43 -7.00
C ALA A 626 -21.41 -1.85 -5.79
N ILE A 627 -20.41 -1.00 -6.02
CA ILE A 627 -19.68 -0.30 -4.95
C ILE A 627 -20.64 0.62 -4.19
N ALA A 628 -21.49 1.37 -4.89
CA ALA A 628 -22.50 2.21 -4.23
C ALA A 628 -23.47 1.37 -3.40
N ALA A 629 -23.98 0.25 -3.91
CA ALA A 629 -24.87 -0.64 -3.16
C ALA A 629 -24.19 -1.23 -1.90
N ASN A 630 -22.96 -1.74 -2.04
CA ASN A 630 -22.25 -2.42 -0.96
C ASN A 630 -21.82 -1.48 0.17
N TRP A 631 -21.58 -0.19 -0.12
CA TRP A 631 -21.06 0.78 0.85
C TRP A 631 -22.06 1.89 1.24
N SER A 632 -23.30 1.85 0.73
CA SER A 632 -24.37 2.79 1.16
C SER A 632 -25.10 2.36 2.43
N VAL A 633 -24.87 1.12 2.88
CA VAL A 633 -25.26 0.64 4.22
C VAL A 633 -24.24 1.10 5.26
N PRO A 634 -24.67 1.60 6.43
CA PRO A 634 -23.79 1.77 7.59
C PRO A 634 -23.22 0.43 8.10
N VAL A 635 -22.43 0.49 9.18
CA VAL A 635 -22.00 -0.70 9.96
C VAL A 635 -21.89 -0.26 11.41
N HIS A 636 -22.69 -0.84 12.32
CA HIS A 636 -22.59 -0.55 13.75
C HIS A 636 -21.31 -1.18 14.31
N ILE A 637 -20.39 -0.35 14.84
CA ILE A 637 -19.08 -0.84 15.30
C ILE A 637 -19.04 -0.82 16.84
N ILE A 638 -18.61 -1.93 17.43
CA ILE A 638 -18.54 -2.15 18.88
C ILE A 638 -17.20 -2.80 19.19
N ALA A 639 -16.57 -2.41 20.28
CA ALA A 639 -15.33 -3.02 20.73
C ALA A 639 -15.56 -4.46 21.19
N HIS A 640 -14.46 -5.23 21.28
CA HIS A 640 -14.50 -6.54 21.90
C HIS A 640 -14.09 -6.45 23.38
N THR A 641 -14.98 -6.88 24.27
CA THR A 641 -14.64 -7.24 25.65
C THR A 641 -15.30 -8.57 26.01
N ASN A 642 -14.56 -9.46 26.68
CA ASN A 642 -15.07 -10.72 27.25
C ASN A 642 -15.48 -11.82 26.25
N GLY A 643 -14.63 -12.10 25.26
CA GLY A 643 -14.48 -13.44 24.69
C GLY A 643 -15.27 -13.80 23.43
N ASN A 644 -16.47 -13.26 23.18
CA ASN A 644 -17.22 -13.57 21.95
C ASN A 644 -16.68 -12.78 20.74
N THR A 645 -15.67 -13.30 20.04
CA THR A 645 -14.93 -12.59 18.97
C THR A 645 -15.74 -12.29 17.71
N ASP A 646 -17.00 -12.72 17.67
CA ASP A 646 -17.79 -12.77 16.45
C ASP A 646 -18.85 -11.64 16.39
N LEU A 647 -18.97 -10.80 17.44
CA LEU A 647 -19.95 -9.69 17.51
C LEU A 647 -19.80 -8.65 16.40
N TYR A 648 -18.57 -8.25 16.04
CA TYR A 648 -18.35 -7.36 14.88
C TYR A 648 -18.79 -8.02 13.57
N ARG A 649 -18.66 -9.35 13.47
CA ARG A 649 -19.09 -10.12 12.28
C ARG A 649 -20.61 -10.24 12.18
N THR A 650 -21.32 -10.38 13.31
CA THR A 650 -22.79 -10.45 13.34
C THR A 650 -23.49 -9.10 13.20
N LEU A 651 -22.76 -7.98 13.38
CA LEU A 651 -23.22 -6.60 13.16
C LEU A 651 -22.84 -6.01 11.78
N SER A 652 -22.14 -6.77 10.94
CA SER A 652 -21.86 -6.40 9.55
C SER A 652 -23.04 -6.83 8.65
N PRO A 653 -23.58 -5.96 7.76
CA PRO A 653 -24.78 -6.27 6.98
C PRO A 653 -24.52 -7.30 5.87
N ILE A 654 -24.76 -8.58 6.16
CA ILE A 654 -24.24 -9.70 5.34
C ILE A 654 -24.77 -9.75 3.90
N ASN A 655 -25.95 -9.20 3.59
CA ASN A 655 -26.52 -9.29 2.24
C ASN A 655 -25.77 -8.44 1.19
N VAL A 656 -24.84 -7.58 1.63
CA VAL A 656 -24.10 -6.62 0.78
C VAL A 656 -22.63 -6.48 1.18
N GLN A 657 -22.24 -6.99 2.33
CA GLN A 657 -20.92 -6.77 2.93
C GLN A 657 -20.40 -8.04 3.61
N GLN A 658 -19.11 -8.33 3.41
CA GLN A 658 -18.47 -9.52 3.97
C GLN A 658 -18.43 -9.48 5.50
N ASN A 659 -18.66 -10.60 6.17
CA ASN A 659 -18.74 -10.63 7.64
C ASN A 659 -17.37 -10.59 8.36
N TYR A 660 -16.23 -10.68 7.65
CA TYR A 660 -14.90 -10.77 8.24
C TYR A 660 -14.06 -9.52 7.93
N GLY A 661 -13.41 -8.91 8.94
CA GLY A 661 -12.63 -7.66 8.78
C GLY A 661 -11.57 -7.71 7.68
N ALA A 662 -10.79 -8.79 7.58
CA ALA A 662 -9.82 -8.96 6.50
C ALA A 662 -10.47 -8.95 5.10
N HIS A 663 -11.60 -9.65 4.91
CA HIS A 663 -12.37 -9.61 3.65
C HIS A 663 -13.00 -8.23 3.41
N GLN A 664 -13.44 -7.52 4.46
CA GLN A 664 -13.90 -6.13 4.40
C GLN A 664 -12.80 -5.17 3.93
N ALA A 665 -11.58 -5.30 4.47
CA ALA A 665 -10.42 -4.53 4.03
C ALA A 665 -10.09 -4.79 2.56
N GLY A 666 -10.12 -6.05 2.12
CA GLY A 666 -9.94 -6.43 0.71
C GLY A 666 -11.04 -5.87 -0.20
N ALA A 667 -12.30 -5.93 0.23
CA ALA A 667 -13.44 -5.37 -0.50
C ALA A 667 -13.37 -3.83 -0.60
N PHE A 668 -12.99 -3.15 0.48
CA PHE A 668 -12.87 -1.68 0.50
C PHE A 668 -11.73 -1.21 -0.40
N ASN A 669 -10.54 -1.80 -0.24
CA ASN A 669 -9.38 -1.43 -1.07
C ASN A 669 -9.60 -1.84 -2.54
N GLY A 670 -10.28 -2.96 -2.80
CA GLY A 670 -10.73 -3.36 -4.14
C GLY A 670 -11.70 -2.35 -4.77
N ALA A 671 -12.67 -1.84 -4.01
CA ALA A 671 -13.56 -0.78 -4.44
C ALA A 671 -12.81 0.52 -4.74
N VAL A 672 -11.88 0.94 -3.87
CA VAL A 672 -11.00 2.11 -4.12
C VAL A 672 -10.18 1.90 -5.40
N ARG A 673 -9.57 0.73 -5.62
CA ARG A 673 -8.81 0.42 -6.85
C ARG A 673 -9.66 0.49 -8.11
N ALA A 674 -10.92 0.04 -8.08
CA ALA A 674 -11.82 0.17 -9.22
C ALA A 674 -12.08 1.66 -9.58
N LEU A 675 -12.14 2.55 -8.59
CA LEU A 675 -12.32 3.98 -8.83
C LEU A 675 -11.07 4.67 -9.41
N LEU A 676 -9.91 4.02 -9.39
CA LEU A 676 -8.66 4.56 -9.96
C LEU A 676 -8.57 4.42 -11.50
N GLY A 677 -9.61 3.94 -12.21
CA GLY A 677 -9.64 3.91 -13.68
C GLY A 677 -9.70 5.30 -14.33
N SER A 678 -9.87 5.38 -15.66
CA SER A 678 -9.94 6.62 -16.44
C SER A 678 -11.37 7.12 -16.73
N GLU A 679 -12.39 6.59 -16.07
CA GLU A 679 -13.80 6.94 -16.27
C GLU A 679 -14.15 8.32 -15.70
N SER A 680 -15.33 8.84 -16.08
CA SER A 680 -15.71 10.21 -15.74
C SER A 680 -15.92 10.40 -14.25
N THR A 681 -15.75 11.65 -13.83
CA THR A 681 -16.01 12.11 -12.46
C THR A 681 -17.44 11.79 -12.00
N LEU A 682 -18.41 11.82 -12.93
CA LEU A 682 -19.83 11.54 -12.67
C LEU A 682 -20.08 10.05 -12.42
N ASP A 683 -19.51 9.16 -13.23
CA ASP A 683 -19.67 7.70 -13.08
C ASP A 683 -19.12 7.23 -11.72
N LYS A 684 -18.00 7.82 -11.29
CA LYS A 684 -17.35 7.54 -9.99
C LYS A 684 -18.09 8.13 -8.80
N GLN A 685 -18.89 9.19 -8.99
CA GLN A 685 -19.39 10.05 -7.91
C GLN A 685 -20.21 9.29 -6.86
N ARG A 686 -21.18 8.47 -7.28
CA ARG A 686 -22.04 7.70 -6.36
C ARG A 686 -21.24 6.70 -5.52
N ALA A 687 -20.30 6.00 -6.16
CA ALA A 687 -19.44 5.01 -5.51
C ALA A 687 -18.47 5.66 -4.51
N VAL A 688 -17.88 6.81 -4.87
CA VAL A 688 -17.07 7.63 -3.95
C VAL A 688 -17.91 8.08 -2.75
N TYR A 689 -19.14 8.58 -2.97
CA TYR A 689 -19.99 9.05 -1.88
C TYR A 689 -20.27 7.97 -0.81
N ALA A 690 -20.52 6.74 -1.24
CA ALA A 690 -20.74 5.60 -0.34
C ALA A 690 -19.48 5.29 0.51
N LEU A 691 -18.31 5.17 -0.12
CA LEU A 691 -17.03 4.92 0.58
C LEU A 691 -16.67 6.07 1.55
N LEU A 692 -16.95 7.32 1.18
CA LEU A 692 -16.75 8.49 2.05
C LEU A 692 -17.66 8.47 3.28
N GLN A 693 -18.92 8.04 3.14
CA GLN A 693 -19.83 7.94 4.27
C GLN A 693 -19.34 6.94 5.32
N LYS A 694 -18.85 5.77 4.89
CA LYS A 694 -18.20 4.79 5.79
C LYS A 694 -16.99 5.41 6.52
N GLY A 695 -16.19 6.22 5.83
CA GLY A 695 -15.08 6.97 6.44
C GLY A 695 -15.51 8.04 7.45
N ILE A 696 -16.62 8.74 7.17
CA ILE A 696 -17.25 9.71 8.10
C ILE A 696 -17.75 9.00 9.37
N ASP A 697 -18.32 7.80 9.25
CA ASP A 697 -18.78 7.04 10.42
C ASP A 697 -17.63 6.51 11.28
N VAL A 698 -16.53 6.03 10.68
CA VAL A 698 -15.31 5.66 11.41
C VAL A 698 -14.65 6.89 12.05
N TYR A 699 -14.68 8.06 11.40
CA TYR A 699 -14.25 9.32 12.02
C TYR A 699 -15.13 9.68 13.23
N GLY A 700 -16.44 9.45 13.16
CA GLY A 700 -17.35 9.59 14.31
C GLY A 700 -17.00 8.68 15.49
N VAL A 701 -16.63 7.42 15.21
CA VAL A 701 -16.15 6.47 16.22
C VAL A 701 -14.87 6.96 16.90
N LEU A 702 -13.88 7.39 16.10
CA LEU A 702 -12.64 7.99 16.61
C LEU A 702 -12.91 9.24 17.48
N ARG A 703 -13.76 10.15 17.00
CA ARG A 703 -14.14 11.38 17.71
C ARG A 703 -15.03 11.15 18.94
N ALA A 704 -15.58 9.94 19.11
CA ALA A 704 -16.32 9.50 20.29
C ALA A 704 -15.46 8.67 21.27
N ASP A 705 -14.18 8.41 20.95
CA ASP A 705 -13.23 7.59 21.71
C ASP A 705 -13.69 6.14 21.95
N ILE A 706 -14.60 5.62 21.12
CA ILE A 706 -15.11 4.25 21.17
C ILE A 706 -14.06 3.33 20.49
N PRO A 707 -13.43 2.37 21.18
CA PRO A 707 -12.45 1.49 20.56
C PRO A 707 -13.07 0.61 19.47
N LEU A 708 -12.36 0.40 18.35
CA LEU A 708 -12.79 -0.51 17.28
C LEU A 708 -12.38 -1.97 17.56
N GLY A 709 -11.37 -2.19 18.40
CA GLY A 709 -10.80 -3.48 18.75
C GLY A 709 -9.73 -3.99 17.77
N SER A 710 -8.93 -4.95 18.24
CA SER A 710 -7.86 -5.61 17.49
C SER A 710 -7.85 -7.11 17.76
N GLY A 711 -7.55 -7.92 16.75
CA GLY A 711 -7.35 -9.37 16.90
C GLY A 711 -7.50 -10.11 15.56
N ALA A 712 -6.54 -10.96 15.20
CA ALA A 712 -6.65 -12.04 14.21
C ALA A 712 -7.23 -11.71 12.79
N GLY A 713 -7.20 -10.45 12.36
CA GLY A 713 -7.87 -9.97 11.14
C GLY A 713 -9.39 -9.76 11.26
N GLN A 714 -10.00 -9.91 12.45
CA GLN A 714 -11.43 -9.66 12.70
C GLN A 714 -11.83 -8.20 12.48
N HIS A 715 -10.97 -7.25 12.85
CA HIS A 715 -11.29 -5.83 12.97
C HIS A 715 -10.66 -4.97 11.86
N LEU A 716 -9.97 -5.59 10.91
CA LEU A 716 -9.34 -4.94 9.76
C LEU A 716 -10.37 -4.20 8.89
N GLY A 717 -9.93 -3.15 8.19
CA GLY A 717 -10.73 -2.42 7.21
C GLY A 717 -11.28 -1.07 7.68
N GLN A 718 -11.13 -0.71 8.97
CA GLN A 718 -11.64 0.57 9.47
C GLN A 718 -10.73 1.74 9.09
N LYS A 719 -9.40 1.60 9.25
CA LYS A 719 -8.44 2.66 8.89
C LYS A 719 -8.44 3.01 7.39
N PRO A 720 -8.55 2.05 6.45
CA PRO A 720 -8.77 2.32 5.03
C PRO A 720 -9.86 3.35 4.75
N ALA A 721 -11.06 3.18 5.33
CA ALA A 721 -12.18 4.10 5.11
C ALA A 721 -11.92 5.51 5.66
N LEU A 722 -11.35 5.59 6.87
CA LEU A 722 -11.00 6.86 7.51
C LEU A 722 -9.95 7.65 6.70
N ALA A 723 -8.88 6.98 6.28
CA ALA A 723 -7.81 7.59 5.50
C ALA A 723 -8.26 7.96 4.07
N PHE A 724 -9.16 7.20 3.45
CA PHE A 724 -9.74 7.54 2.15
C PHE A 724 -10.62 8.79 2.23
N PHE A 725 -11.42 8.92 3.30
CA PHE A 725 -12.18 10.14 3.61
C PHE A 725 -11.27 11.36 3.77
N ALA A 726 -10.26 11.28 4.66
CA ALA A 726 -9.32 12.38 4.89
C ALA A 726 -8.50 12.77 3.64
N ALA A 727 -8.23 11.81 2.73
CA ALA A 727 -7.53 12.10 1.48
C ALA A 727 -8.36 12.96 0.51
N LEU A 728 -9.63 12.60 0.28
CA LEU A 728 -10.49 13.27 -0.71
C LEU A 728 -11.22 14.50 -0.16
N TYR A 729 -11.38 14.62 1.17
CA TYR A 729 -12.05 15.76 1.78
C TYR A 729 -11.09 16.95 1.99
N ASP A 730 -11.53 18.15 1.62
CA ASP A 730 -10.74 19.38 1.70
C ASP A 730 -10.86 20.06 3.06
N ASP A 731 -10.32 19.39 4.08
CA ASP A 731 -10.24 19.90 5.43
C ASP A 731 -8.87 19.59 6.07
N PRO A 732 -7.97 20.59 6.18
CA PRO A 732 -6.63 20.38 6.74
C PRO A 732 -6.62 19.90 8.20
N ALA A 733 -7.65 20.21 9.00
CA ALA A 733 -7.71 19.78 10.39
C ALA A 733 -8.04 18.28 10.49
N ILE A 734 -9.04 17.82 9.73
CA ILE A 734 -9.38 16.38 9.63
C ILE A 734 -8.19 15.60 9.05
N LEU A 735 -7.54 16.12 8.00
CA LEU A 735 -6.36 15.48 7.42
C LEU A 735 -5.19 15.38 8.41
N ALA A 736 -4.95 16.41 9.22
CA ALA A 736 -3.91 16.37 10.26
C ALA A 736 -4.25 15.40 11.40
N GLU A 737 -5.51 15.37 11.85
CA GLU A 737 -5.99 14.47 12.90
C GLU A 737 -5.91 12.99 12.47
N VAL A 738 -6.38 12.67 11.25
CA VAL A 738 -6.32 11.30 10.71
C VAL A 738 -4.88 10.86 10.45
N ARG A 739 -4.00 11.75 9.94
CA ARG A 739 -2.57 11.46 9.79
C ARG A 739 -1.87 11.16 11.12
N ALA A 740 -2.36 11.74 12.22
CA ALA A 740 -1.75 11.56 13.53
C ALA A 740 -2.03 10.17 14.13
N THR A 741 -3.15 9.51 13.79
CA THR A 741 -3.54 8.22 14.42
C THR A 741 -2.45 7.16 14.27
N ALA A 742 -1.89 7.05 13.06
CA ALA A 742 -0.77 6.17 12.68
C ALA A 742 0.52 6.35 13.51
N SER A 743 0.59 7.41 14.32
CA SER A 743 1.74 7.78 15.14
C SER A 743 1.37 8.04 16.60
N ASN A 744 0.10 7.88 16.99
CA ASN A 744 -0.40 8.17 18.32
C ASN A 744 -0.21 6.95 19.24
N PRO A 745 0.67 7.01 20.25
CA PRO A 745 0.97 5.85 21.10
C PRO A 745 -0.25 5.33 21.87
N ASP A 746 -1.22 6.17 22.21
CA ASP A 746 -2.43 5.74 22.92
C ASP A 746 -3.30 4.84 22.03
N LEU A 747 -3.63 5.31 20.83
CA LEU A 747 -4.45 4.56 19.87
C LEU A 747 -3.76 3.26 19.43
N ILE A 748 -2.44 3.27 19.26
CA ILE A 748 -1.62 2.08 18.97
C ILE A 748 -1.67 1.10 20.16
N ASN A 749 -1.39 1.55 21.39
CA ASN A 749 -1.39 0.69 22.57
C ASN A 749 -2.79 0.12 22.91
N ARG A 750 -3.86 0.82 22.53
CA ARG A 750 -5.26 0.39 22.70
C ARG A 750 -5.77 -0.53 21.59
N GLY A 751 -4.96 -0.81 20.56
CA GLY A 751 -5.40 -1.60 19.40
C GLY A 751 -6.52 -0.92 18.60
N PHE A 752 -6.53 0.43 18.56
CA PHE A 752 -7.65 1.19 18.00
C PHE A 752 -7.78 0.99 16.49
N PHE A 753 -6.67 0.87 15.76
CA PHE A 753 -6.65 0.41 14.38
C PHE A 753 -5.73 -0.82 14.29
N GLN A 754 -6.27 -1.94 13.82
CA GLN A 754 -5.52 -3.18 13.70
C GLN A 754 -4.33 -3.03 12.74
N GLU A 755 -4.52 -2.23 11.69
CA GLU A 755 -3.50 -1.85 10.72
C GLU A 755 -2.25 -1.20 11.37
N ASP A 756 -2.44 -0.39 12.42
CA ASP A 756 -1.35 0.32 13.13
C ASP A 756 -0.61 -0.55 14.16
N THR A 757 -1.09 -1.76 14.43
CA THR A 757 -0.52 -2.67 15.45
C THR A 757 0.06 -3.96 14.90
N GLN A 758 -0.33 -4.38 13.70
CA GLN A 758 0.03 -5.70 13.15
C GLN A 758 1.41 -5.75 12.46
N VAL A 759 2.14 -4.64 12.37
CA VAL A 759 3.50 -4.62 11.83
C VAL A 759 4.41 -3.79 12.74
N GLU A 760 5.56 -4.36 13.12
CA GLU A 760 6.60 -3.68 13.89
C GLU A 760 8.01 -3.96 13.34
N ARG A 761 8.97 -3.07 13.57
CA ARG A 761 10.37 -3.34 13.25
C ARG A 761 11.00 -4.40 14.16
N SER A 762 11.53 -5.43 13.49
CA SER A 762 12.48 -6.39 14.05
C SER A 762 13.73 -5.71 14.62
N LEU A 763 14.50 -6.45 15.42
CA LEU A 763 15.84 -6.01 15.86
C LEU A 763 16.80 -5.77 14.67
N ALA A 764 16.49 -6.29 13.49
CA ALA A 764 17.19 -6.05 12.24
C ALA A 764 16.75 -4.77 11.49
N GLY A 765 15.77 -4.02 12.02
CA GLY A 765 15.16 -2.85 11.36
C GLY A 765 14.11 -3.20 10.29
N VAL A 766 14.00 -4.48 9.91
CA VAL A 766 13.05 -5.02 8.94
C VAL A 766 11.64 -5.07 9.56
N PRO A 767 10.58 -4.59 8.89
CA PRO A 767 9.22 -4.76 9.37
C PRO A 767 8.82 -6.24 9.39
N ILE A 768 8.24 -6.69 10.50
CA ILE A 768 7.71 -8.04 10.73
C ILE A 768 6.24 -7.97 11.16
N TRP A 769 5.47 -9.03 10.87
CA TRP A 769 4.05 -9.11 11.18
C TRP A 769 3.77 -9.73 12.55
N GLY A 770 2.68 -9.28 13.17
CA GLY A 770 1.99 -9.95 14.27
C GLY A 770 1.59 -9.00 15.39
N GLU A 771 0.55 -9.37 16.12
CA GLU A 771 -0.12 -8.49 17.08
C GLU A 771 0.65 -8.39 18.41
N PRO A 772 0.74 -7.20 19.04
CA PRO A 772 1.28 -7.06 20.38
C PRO A 772 0.47 -7.93 21.35
N GLY A 773 1.12 -8.90 21.98
CA GLY A 773 0.44 -10.00 22.65
C GLY A 773 1.10 -10.47 23.94
N GLU A 774 0.36 -11.30 24.68
CA GLU A 774 0.90 -12.03 25.82
C GLU A 774 1.91 -13.08 25.31
N GLU A 775 3.17 -12.93 25.71
CA GLU A 775 4.27 -13.84 25.36
C GLU A 775 3.91 -15.32 25.56
N LYS A 776 3.19 -15.67 26.65
CA LYS A 776 2.67 -17.04 26.87
C LYS A 776 1.88 -17.59 25.67
N ARG A 777 1.03 -16.76 25.03
CA ARG A 777 0.18 -17.19 23.91
C ARG A 777 0.95 -17.34 22.61
N TYR A 778 1.92 -16.46 22.35
CA TYR A 778 2.85 -16.61 21.22
C TYR A 778 3.54 -17.98 21.27
N TRP A 779 4.12 -18.30 22.42
CA TRP A 779 4.83 -19.55 22.62
C TRP A 779 3.93 -20.79 22.70
N ALA A 780 2.73 -20.67 23.27
CA ALA A 780 1.76 -21.76 23.23
C ALA A 780 1.41 -22.14 21.79
N ALA A 781 1.11 -21.15 20.92
CA ALA A 781 0.87 -21.39 19.50
C ALA A 781 2.10 -21.96 18.76
N TYR A 782 3.31 -21.47 19.08
CA TYR A 782 4.55 -21.99 18.52
C TYR A 782 4.77 -23.47 18.86
N PHE A 783 4.64 -23.86 20.14
CA PHE A 783 4.84 -25.26 20.57
C PHE A 783 3.71 -26.18 20.07
N ASP A 784 2.45 -25.72 20.07
CA ASP A 784 1.31 -26.44 19.46
C ASP A 784 1.60 -26.81 17.99
N THR A 785 2.03 -25.84 17.19
CA THR A 785 2.19 -26.05 15.74
C THR A 785 3.50 -26.76 15.40
N TRP A 786 4.57 -26.56 16.19
CA TRP A 786 5.75 -27.42 16.12
C TRP A 786 5.38 -28.89 16.37
N ALA A 787 4.53 -29.19 17.37
CA ALA A 787 4.09 -30.55 17.67
C ALA A 787 3.17 -31.14 16.58
N GLU A 788 2.36 -30.33 15.90
CA GLU A 788 1.57 -30.75 14.72
C GLU A 788 2.46 -31.12 13.51
N LEU A 789 3.64 -30.50 13.39
CA LEU A 789 4.60 -30.75 12.31
C LEU A 789 5.54 -31.95 12.58
N HIS A 790 5.98 -32.15 13.81
CA HIS A 790 7.07 -33.10 14.13
C HIS A 790 6.61 -34.35 14.88
N LEU A 791 5.44 -34.33 15.53
CA LEU A 791 4.96 -35.41 16.41
C LEU A 791 3.57 -35.95 16.04
N ASP A 792 3.04 -35.57 14.86
CA ASP A 792 1.66 -35.81 14.40
C ASP A 792 0.60 -35.51 15.50
N GLY A 793 0.82 -34.41 16.21
CA GLY A 793 -0.05 -33.98 17.31
C GLY A 793 -1.47 -33.62 16.88
N PRO A 794 -2.43 -33.58 17.83
CA PRO A 794 -3.76 -33.04 17.57
C PRO A 794 -3.62 -31.55 17.19
N GLY A 795 -3.93 -31.24 15.92
CA GLY A 795 -3.58 -29.97 15.28
C GLY A 795 -4.00 -28.71 16.03
N ALA A 796 -3.25 -27.63 15.79
CA ALA A 796 -3.10 -26.47 16.67
C ALA A 796 -4.41 -26.00 17.33
N ARG A 797 -4.40 -25.96 18.67
CA ARG A 797 -5.51 -25.48 19.50
C ARG A 797 -5.52 -23.95 19.55
N TYR A 798 -4.34 -23.33 19.50
CA TYR A 798 -4.19 -21.88 19.44
C TYR A 798 -4.04 -21.39 18.00
N ASN A 799 -5.13 -20.85 17.44
CA ASN A 799 -5.05 -20.00 16.25
C ASN A 799 -4.27 -18.72 16.62
N GLY A 800 -2.97 -18.68 16.32
CA GLY A 800 -2.10 -17.59 16.75
C GLY A 800 -2.13 -16.38 15.81
N ALA A 801 -2.25 -15.18 16.39
CA ALA A 801 -2.05 -13.90 15.70
C ALA A 801 -0.93 -13.04 16.32
N HIS A 802 -0.34 -13.49 17.43
CA HIS A 802 0.63 -12.72 18.20
C HIS A 802 1.98 -12.62 17.47
N GLY A 803 2.56 -11.43 17.46
CA GLY A 803 3.91 -11.18 16.96
C GLY A 803 4.97 -11.79 17.85
N ASP A 804 6.17 -11.99 17.28
CA ASP A 804 7.33 -12.44 18.05
C ASP A 804 7.73 -11.41 19.12
N PRO A 805 7.65 -11.74 20.42
CA PRO A 805 8.00 -10.81 21.50
C PRO A 805 9.49 -10.45 21.51
N TYR A 806 10.34 -11.24 20.86
CA TYR A 806 11.78 -10.98 20.69
C TYR A 806 12.12 -10.29 19.36
N ARG A 807 11.15 -10.24 18.43
CA ARG A 807 11.21 -9.53 17.15
C ARG A 807 12.35 -9.96 16.21
N TYR A 808 12.59 -11.26 16.09
CA TYR A 808 13.43 -11.87 15.06
C TYR A 808 12.62 -12.43 13.88
N ILE A 809 11.37 -12.88 14.10
CA ILE A 809 10.53 -13.55 13.09
C ILE A 809 9.13 -12.91 12.93
N ASP A 810 8.49 -13.11 11.77
CA ASP A 810 7.04 -12.91 11.63
C ASP A 810 6.28 -13.88 12.55
N GLY A 811 5.32 -13.38 13.31
CA GLY A 811 4.63 -14.17 14.31
C GLY A 811 3.34 -14.85 13.83
N PRO A 812 2.78 -15.75 14.65
CA PRO A 812 3.52 -16.74 15.41
C PRO A 812 4.04 -17.84 14.47
N GLY A 813 5.22 -18.40 14.76
CA GLY A 813 5.75 -19.54 13.99
C GLY A 813 4.77 -20.72 14.03
N GLY A 814 4.56 -21.39 12.90
CA GLY A 814 3.33 -22.17 12.67
C GLY A 814 3.47 -23.36 11.72
N GLY A 815 3.02 -23.22 10.47
CA GLY A 815 3.04 -24.31 9.49
C GLY A 815 2.74 -23.88 8.06
N MET A 816 3.79 -23.72 7.24
CA MET A 816 3.70 -23.80 5.76
C MET A 816 4.59 -24.93 5.23
N SER A 817 4.43 -26.14 5.78
CA SER A 817 4.91 -27.34 5.08
C SER A 817 4.02 -27.59 3.86
N GLY A 818 4.61 -27.99 2.73
CA GLY A 818 3.90 -28.09 1.44
C GLY A 818 2.69 -29.03 1.43
N ASN A 819 2.57 -29.92 2.41
CA ASN A 819 1.49 -30.90 2.54
C ASN A 819 0.40 -30.54 3.58
N LYS A 820 0.57 -29.48 4.38
CA LYS A 820 -0.44 -29.00 5.36
C LYS A 820 -0.67 -27.47 5.24
N PRO A 821 -1.13 -26.92 4.10
CA PRO A 821 -1.20 -25.47 3.83
C PRO A 821 -2.22 -24.67 4.65
N HIS A 822 -2.92 -25.30 5.61
CA HIS A 822 -4.03 -24.71 6.38
C HIS A 822 -3.91 -24.93 7.90
N THR A 823 -2.68 -25.02 8.44
CA THR A 823 -2.50 -24.78 9.89
C THR A 823 -3.02 -23.37 10.23
N ARG A 824 -3.69 -23.20 11.38
CA ARG A 824 -4.61 -22.07 11.62
C ARG A 824 -3.94 -20.75 12.03
N ASN A 825 -2.85 -20.39 11.34
CA ASN A 825 -2.12 -19.15 11.55
C ASN A 825 -2.89 -17.96 10.95
N TYR A 826 -2.98 -16.84 11.67
CA TYR A 826 -3.65 -15.63 11.18
C TYR A 826 -2.79 -14.75 10.26
N HIS A 827 -1.49 -15.01 10.13
CA HIS A 827 -0.63 -14.31 9.17
C HIS A 827 -1.18 -14.37 7.72
N PRO A 828 -1.42 -15.55 7.10
CA PRO A 828 -2.03 -15.62 5.76
C PRO A 828 -3.46 -15.06 5.71
N VAL A 829 -4.16 -14.91 6.84
CA VAL A 829 -5.52 -14.36 6.91
C VAL A 829 -5.55 -12.83 6.94
N ALA A 830 -4.50 -12.17 7.45
CA ALA A 830 -4.46 -10.71 7.61
C ALA A 830 -3.37 -10.01 6.80
N ALA A 831 -2.16 -10.59 6.70
CA ALA A 831 -1.02 -9.96 6.04
C ALA A 831 -1.24 -9.62 4.54
N PRO A 832 -1.93 -10.44 3.72
CA PRO A 832 -2.22 -10.06 2.33
C PRO A 832 -3.08 -8.81 2.23
N TYR A 833 -4.05 -8.64 3.13
CA TYR A 833 -4.96 -7.48 3.13
C TYR A 833 -4.29 -6.20 3.67
N LEU A 834 -3.34 -6.32 4.59
CA LEU A 834 -2.44 -5.22 4.95
C LEU A 834 -1.57 -4.78 3.76
N ALA A 835 -1.00 -5.73 3.03
CA ALA A 835 -0.22 -5.44 1.83
C ALA A 835 -1.08 -4.81 0.72
N ASP A 836 -2.33 -5.26 0.56
CA ASP A 836 -3.31 -4.70 -0.38
C ASP A 836 -3.81 -3.29 0.00
N TYR A 837 -3.87 -2.98 1.30
CA TYR A 837 -4.09 -1.62 1.79
C TYR A 837 -2.90 -0.71 1.46
N ALA A 838 -1.69 -1.12 1.83
CA ALA A 838 -0.44 -0.40 1.52
C ALA A 838 -0.25 -0.18 0.02
N PHE A 839 -0.62 -1.16 -0.82
CA PHE A 839 -0.65 -1.07 -2.27
C PHE A 839 -1.55 0.04 -2.78
N THR A 840 -2.80 0.04 -2.30
CA THR A 840 -3.84 0.97 -2.75
C THR A 840 -3.51 2.40 -2.33
N GLN A 841 -2.86 2.57 -1.17
CA GLN A 841 -2.22 3.82 -0.79
C GLN A 841 -1.13 4.23 -1.79
N MET A 842 -0.17 3.36 -2.11
CA MET A 842 0.93 3.71 -3.04
C MET A 842 0.41 4.20 -4.41
N LEU A 843 -0.67 3.60 -4.91
CA LEU A 843 -1.33 3.99 -6.18
C LEU A 843 -2.04 5.35 -6.11
N MET A 844 -2.29 5.91 -4.91
CA MET A 844 -3.03 7.16 -4.71
C MET A 844 -2.29 8.08 -3.70
N PRO A 845 -1.49 9.05 -4.16
CA PRO A 845 -0.61 9.87 -3.31
C PRO A 845 -1.29 10.57 -2.13
N TRP A 846 -2.53 11.04 -2.28
CA TRP A 846 -3.29 11.65 -1.18
C TRP A 846 -3.78 10.61 -0.16
N TYR A 847 -4.08 9.38 -0.57
CA TYR A 847 -4.44 8.28 0.34
C TYR A 847 -3.22 7.81 1.14
N ARG A 848 -2.06 7.65 0.47
CA ARG A 848 -0.77 7.44 1.14
C ARG A 848 -0.44 8.53 2.15
N HIS A 849 -0.70 9.78 1.77
CA HIS A 849 -0.47 10.92 2.65
C HIS A 849 -1.43 10.94 3.84
N ALA A 850 -2.73 10.68 3.66
CA ALA A 850 -3.69 10.65 4.75
C ALA A 850 -3.46 9.49 5.73
N ALA A 851 -3.09 8.31 5.22
CA ALA A 851 -2.89 7.10 6.01
C ALA A 851 -1.59 7.10 6.84
N ASN A 852 -0.52 7.72 6.32
CA ASN A 852 0.78 7.92 7.00
C ASN A 852 1.59 6.62 7.28
N ASP A 853 1.27 5.53 6.58
CA ASP A 853 1.70 4.15 6.89
C ASP A 853 3.07 3.71 6.35
N SER A 854 4.15 4.44 6.66
CA SER A 854 5.48 4.13 6.11
C SER A 854 5.96 2.70 6.39
N GLU A 855 5.61 2.12 7.55
CA GLU A 855 6.06 0.79 7.95
C GLU A 855 5.29 -0.34 7.22
N LEU A 856 3.99 -0.15 6.95
CA LEU A 856 3.22 -1.06 6.09
C LEU A 856 3.66 -0.98 4.62
N HIS A 857 4.12 0.19 4.14
CA HIS A 857 4.68 0.32 2.79
C HIS A 857 5.95 -0.52 2.64
N GLU A 858 6.87 -0.44 3.60
CA GLU A 858 8.06 -1.27 3.64
C GLU A 858 7.70 -2.76 3.80
N TYR A 859 6.70 -3.10 4.62
CA TYR A 859 6.22 -4.47 4.78
C TYR A 859 5.65 -5.07 3.49
N ALA A 860 4.86 -4.31 2.73
CA ALA A 860 4.29 -4.75 1.46
C ALA A 860 5.39 -4.98 0.40
N ASP A 861 6.30 -4.01 0.23
CA ASP A 861 7.47 -4.19 -0.65
C ASP A 861 8.36 -5.35 -0.17
N ARG A 862 8.49 -5.59 1.15
CA ARG A 862 9.23 -6.74 1.72
C ARG A 862 8.56 -8.07 1.38
N LEU A 863 7.25 -8.19 1.56
CA LEU A 863 6.48 -9.41 1.30
C LEU A 863 6.60 -9.83 -0.19
N TYR A 864 6.47 -8.88 -1.10
CA TYR A 864 6.58 -9.17 -2.53
C TYR A 864 8.01 -9.26 -3.07
N GLY A 865 9.04 -8.79 -2.33
CA GLY A 865 10.47 -8.96 -2.67
C GLY A 865 11.14 -7.73 -3.30
N TYR A 866 10.56 -6.55 -3.11
CA TYR A 866 11.04 -5.27 -3.65
C TYR A 866 11.81 -4.42 -2.62
N ALA A 867 11.66 -4.65 -1.31
CA ALA A 867 12.27 -3.81 -0.27
C ALA A 867 13.75 -4.11 0.02
N GLN A 868 14.25 -5.32 -0.28
CA GLN A 868 15.55 -5.80 0.22
C GLN A 868 16.31 -6.61 -0.84
N GLN A 869 17.52 -6.16 -1.17
CA GLN A 869 18.39 -6.86 -2.12
C GLN A 869 18.82 -8.22 -1.56
N GLY A 870 18.67 -9.28 -2.37
CA GLY A 870 19.02 -10.65 -1.98
C GLY A 870 17.98 -11.38 -1.14
N PHE A 871 16.95 -10.69 -0.63
CA PHE A 871 15.79 -11.34 -0.02
C PHE A 871 14.71 -11.56 -1.09
N PRO A 872 14.26 -12.79 -1.37
CA PRO A 872 13.25 -13.05 -2.42
C PRO A 872 11.87 -12.46 -2.06
N GLY A 873 11.67 -12.03 -0.82
CA GLY A 873 10.38 -11.65 -0.26
C GLY A 873 9.60 -12.84 0.27
N GLY A 874 8.69 -12.60 1.20
CA GLY A 874 7.90 -13.64 1.87
C GLY A 874 7.97 -13.48 3.39
N TYR A 875 7.93 -14.59 4.11
CA TYR A 875 8.20 -14.65 5.55
C TYR A 875 9.61 -14.20 5.89
N TRP A 876 9.74 -13.45 6.97
CA TRP A 876 11.00 -13.10 7.59
C TRP A 876 11.21 -13.95 8.86
N SER A 877 12.25 -14.78 8.86
CA SER A 877 12.78 -15.43 10.06
C SER A 877 14.29 -15.23 10.12
N ARG A 878 14.82 -14.70 11.22
CA ARG A 878 16.26 -14.74 11.49
C ARG A 878 16.61 -15.84 12.49
N PRO A 879 17.88 -16.27 12.55
CA PRO A 879 18.40 -16.95 13.74
C PRO A 879 18.00 -16.16 14.99
N ASP A 880 17.42 -16.86 15.96
CA ASP A 880 16.78 -16.29 17.14
C ASP A 880 17.43 -16.88 18.39
N GLU A 881 17.76 -16.01 19.34
CA GLU A 881 18.47 -16.34 20.59
C GLU A 881 17.61 -17.22 21.53
N CYS A 882 16.28 -17.14 21.39
CA CYS A 882 15.33 -18.09 21.97
C CYS A 882 15.03 -19.17 20.90
N ALA A 883 15.85 -20.20 20.79
CA ALA A 883 15.62 -21.27 19.80
C ALA A 883 14.31 -22.08 20.04
N GLY A 884 14.06 -23.05 19.15
CA GLY A 884 12.80 -23.78 19.09
C GLY A 884 12.59 -24.84 20.17
N ALA A 885 11.48 -25.56 20.04
CA ALA A 885 11.23 -26.80 20.78
C ALA A 885 12.27 -27.87 20.44
N ASP A 886 12.39 -28.89 21.30
CA ASP A 886 13.32 -30.01 21.13
C ASP A 886 12.59 -31.23 20.57
N ASP A 887 13.15 -31.86 19.52
CA ASP A 887 12.50 -32.99 18.83
C ASP A 887 12.35 -34.27 19.66
N ARG A 888 12.86 -34.27 20.90
CA ARG A 888 12.67 -35.35 21.89
C ARG A 888 11.50 -35.08 22.84
N GLU A 889 10.88 -33.90 22.80
CA GLU A 889 9.71 -33.58 23.62
C GLU A 889 8.45 -34.33 23.18
N THR A 890 7.43 -34.32 24.05
CA THR A 890 6.17 -35.03 23.80
C THR A 890 4.99 -34.06 23.67
N LEU A 891 3.88 -34.55 23.11
CA LEU A 891 2.59 -33.84 23.01
C LEU A 891 2.00 -33.37 24.35
N ALA A 892 2.60 -33.74 25.49
CA ALA A 892 2.21 -33.27 26.82
C ALA A 892 3.00 -32.03 27.29
N CYS A 893 4.04 -31.59 26.57
CA CYS A 893 4.89 -30.48 26.97
C CYS A 893 4.18 -29.11 26.85
N SER A 894 3.97 -28.45 27.99
CA SER A 894 3.53 -27.05 28.09
C SER A 894 4.63 -26.22 28.78
N PRO A 895 5.56 -25.59 28.03
CA PRO A 895 6.72 -24.89 28.59
C PRO A 895 6.33 -23.77 29.57
N TRP A 896 5.24 -23.06 29.26
CA TRP A 896 4.72 -21.95 30.06
C TRP A 896 3.94 -22.37 31.30
N GLU A 897 3.70 -23.66 31.50
CA GLU A 897 2.96 -24.21 32.65
C GLU A 897 3.91 -25.03 33.53
N LEU A 898 5.04 -24.40 33.84
CA LEU A 898 6.03 -24.74 34.87
C LEU A 898 6.30 -26.24 35.08
N GLY A 899 6.57 -26.96 33.98
CA GLY A 899 7.00 -28.37 34.02
C GLY A 899 5.89 -29.40 33.77
N ALA A 900 4.72 -28.98 33.30
CA ALA A 900 3.76 -29.89 32.71
C ALA A 900 4.35 -30.58 31.45
N GLY A 901 4.66 -31.87 31.57
CA GLY A 901 4.98 -32.80 30.47
C GLY A 901 6.30 -32.61 29.71
N CYS A 902 7.00 -31.49 29.86
CA CYS A 902 8.29 -31.25 29.19
C CYS A 902 9.45 -31.96 29.90
N GLN A 903 10.22 -32.78 29.18
CA GLN A 903 11.35 -33.56 29.70
C GLN A 903 12.73 -32.97 29.35
N TYR A 904 12.84 -32.19 28.26
CA TYR A 904 14.09 -31.64 27.74
C TYR A 904 14.13 -30.10 27.78
N TYR A 905 12.99 -29.45 28.02
CA TYR A 905 12.89 -28.02 28.28
C TYR A 905 13.82 -27.56 29.41
N LYS A 906 14.57 -26.49 29.17
CA LYS A 906 15.72 -25.96 29.95
C LYS A 906 17.06 -26.70 29.74
N VAL A 907 17.08 -27.85 29.08
CA VAL A 907 18.33 -28.44 28.53
C VAL A 907 18.66 -27.75 27.20
N THR A 908 17.63 -27.39 26.43
CA THR A 908 17.70 -26.54 25.24
C THR A 908 17.21 -25.12 25.50
N TRP A 909 17.49 -24.24 24.53
CA TRP A 909 17.04 -22.85 24.48
C TRP A 909 15.50 -22.76 24.40
N GLY A 910 14.96 -21.62 24.82
CA GLY A 910 13.52 -21.34 24.81
C GLY A 910 13.19 -20.20 25.78
N PRO A 911 11.91 -19.86 26.02
CA PRO A 911 11.54 -18.81 26.97
C PRO A 911 11.80 -19.24 28.42
N ASP A 912 12.29 -18.33 29.27
CA ASP A 912 12.40 -18.52 30.72
C ASP A 912 11.05 -18.19 31.41
N PRO A 913 10.35 -19.18 31.98
CA PRO A 913 9.04 -18.97 32.58
C PRO A 913 9.15 -18.28 33.96
N LYS A 914 10.36 -18.10 34.49
CA LYS A 914 10.66 -17.32 35.70
C LYS A 914 11.03 -15.88 35.39
N ALA A 915 11.42 -15.57 34.14
CA ALA A 915 11.85 -14.24 33.71
C ALA A 915 11.22 -13.87 32.35
N PRO A 916 9.94 -13.45 32.31
CA PRO A 916 9.26 -13.06 31.07
C PRO A 916 10.05 -12.01 30.26
N GLY A 917 10.14 -12.21 28.94
CA GLY A 917 11.03 -11.44 28.06
C GLY A 917 12.52 -11.84 28.17
N LYS A 918 12.83 -13.09 28.58
CA LYS A 918 14.17 -13.68 28.52
C LYS A 918 14.17 -15.07 27.91
N CYS A 919 15.24 -15.35 27.17
CA CYS A 919 15.61 -16.67 26.72
C CYS A 919 16.40 -17.40 27.83
N ILE A 920 16.13 -18.70 27.98
CA ILE A 920 17.07 -19.66 28.56
C ILE A 920 18.20 -19.78 27.54
N LEU A 921 19.39 -19.29 27.90
CA LEU A 921 20.59 -19.39 27.07
C LEU A 921 21.42 -20.60 27.52
N TYR A 922 21.66 -21.54 26.61
CA TYR A 922 22.55 -22.68 26.83
C TYR A 922 24.02 -22.22 26.75
N SER A 923 24.90 -22.85 27.54
CA SER A 923 26.29 -22.40 27.73
C SER A 923 27.28 -22.85 26.65
N GLY A 924 26.79 -23.32 25.50
CA GLY A 924 27.59 -23.65 24.32
C GLY A 924 27.74 -22.47 23.35
N ASN A 925 28.36 -22.70 22.19
CA ASN A 925 28.48 -21.68 21.15
C ASN A 925 27.10 -21.40 20.50
N PRO A 926 26.52 -20.19 20.63
CA PRO A 926 25.22 -19.87 20.05
C PRO A 926 25.25 -19.72 18.52
N HIS A 927 26.45 -19.60 17.92
CA HIS A 927 26.59 -19.45 16.46
C HIS A 927 26.49 -20.76 15.68
N THR A 928 26.37 -21.91 16.36
CA THR A 928 26.29 -23.25 15.74
C THR A 928 24.93 -23.93 15.91
N THR A 929 23.90 -23.19 16.33
CA THR A 929 22.55 -23.72 16.57
C THR A 929 21.51 -23.09 15.65
N HIS A 930 20.62 -23.92 15.11
CA HIS A 930 19.49 -23.46 14.30
C HIS A 930 18.55 -22.60 15.16
N GLY A 931 18.17 -21.42 14.65
CA GLY A 931 17.18 -20.56 15.32
C GLY A 931 15.75 -21.09 15.14
N ARG A 932 14.75 -20.28 15.54
CA ARG A 932 13.37 -20.60 15.16
C ARG A 932 13.20 -20.39 13.65
N TRP A 933 12.91 -21.48 12.94
CA TRP A 933 12.35 -21.45 11.59
C TRP A 933 13.26 -20.85 10.47
N PRO A 934 14.58 -21.13 10.43
CA PRO A 934 15.46 -20.60 9.38
C PRO A 934 15.10 -21.10 7.97
N GLU A 935 14.56 -22.31 7.84
CA GLU A 935 14.06 -22.89 6.58
C GLU A 935 12.85 -22.15 6.00
N SER A 936 12.11 -21.43 6.85
CA SER A 936 10.97 -20.61 6.45
C SER A 936 11.36 -19.23 5.90
N HIS A 937 12.64 -18.87 5.91
CA HIS A 937 13.12 -17.56 5.46
C HIS A 937 12.89 -17.35 3.96
N GLY A 938 12.09 -16.35 3.60
CA GLY A 938 11.74 -16.06 2.20
C GLY A 938 10.68 -16.99 1.61
N ILE A 939 10.03 -17.85 2.41
CA ILE A 939 8.86 -18.60 1.93
C ILE A 939 7.72 -17.62 1.61
N LYS A 940 7.20 -17.68 0.39
CA LYS A 940 6.14 -16.80 -0.09
C LYS A 940 4.79 -17.20 0.51
N VAL A 941 4.19 -16.28 1.27
CA VAL A 941 2.77 -16.31 1.64
C VAL A 941 1.96 -15.84 0.44
N ILE A 942 1.48 -16.79 -0.37
CA ILE A 942 0.75 -16.51 -1.61
C ILE A 942 -0.77 -16.61 -1.38
N ASP A 943 -1.43 -15.46 -1.25
CA ASP A 943 -2.71 -15.25 -1.94
C ASP A 943 -2.91 -13.76 -2.28
N THR A 944 -2.38 -13.36 -3.45
CA THR A 944 -2.78 -12.22 -4.33
C THR A 944 -1.86 -12.06 -5.56
N PRO A 945 -1.38 -13.14 -6.24
CA PRO A 945 -0.53 -12.98 -7.43
C PRO A 945 -1.35 -12.45 -8.61
N GLY A 946 -1.05 -11.23 -9.08
CA GLY A 946 -1.68 -10.65 -10.27
C GLY A 946 -1.58 -9.13 -10.34
N ILE A 947 -2.35 -8.42 -9.51
CA ILE A 947 -2.49 -6.96 -9.63
C ILE A 947 -1.30 -6.19 -9.05
N TRP A 948 -0.72 -6.61 -7.91
CA TRP A 948 0.47 -5.95 -7.33
C TRP A 948 1.63 -5.93 -8.32
N THR A 949 2.06 -7.12 -8.76
CA THR A 949 3.23 -7.29 -9.65
C THR A 949 3.06 -6.53 -10.96
N THR A 950 1.84 -6.51 -11.50
CA THR A 950 1.48 -5.76 -12.71
C THR A 950 1.57 -4.24 -12.53
N LEU A 951 0.99 -3.68 -11.47
CA LEU A 951 0.96 -2.23 -11.25
C LEU A 951 2.18 -1.70 -10.47
N ARG A 952 3.06 -2.56 -9.93
CA ARG A 952 4.27 -2.11 -9.21
C ARG A 952 5.20 -1.29 -10.10
N ALA A 953 5.16 -1.56 -11.41
CA ALA A 953 5.80 -0.75 -12.44
C ALA A 953 5.22 0.68 -12.54
N CYS A 954 3.92 0.88 -12.29
CA CYS A 954 3.32 2.21 -12.26
C CYS A 954 3.87 3.12 -11.15
N LEU A 955 4.46 2.52 -10.11
CA LEU A 955 5.09 3.21 -8.99
C LEU A 955 6.57 3.57 -9.25
N ASP A 956 7.16 3.09 -10.35
CA ASP A 956 8.49 3.48 -10.81
C ASP A 956 8.43 4.22 -12.15
N LYS A 957 8.82 5.51 -12.12
CA LYS A 957 8.89 6.38 -13.30
C LYS A 957 9.93 5.95 -14.33
N LYS A 958 10.86 5.05 -13.98
CA LYS A 958 11.85 4.49 -14.92
C LYS A 958 11.34 3.25 -15.66
N SER A 959 10.20 2.67 -15.25
CA SER A 959 9.70 1.43 -15.85
C SER A 959 9.15 1.64 -17.27
N ALA A 960 9.23 0.58 -18.09
CA ALA A 960 8.63 0.59 -19.43
C ALA A 960 7.09 0.77 -19.40
N SER A 961 6.41 0.28 -18.36
CA SER A 961 4.97 0.45 -18.16
C SER A 961 4.58 1.91 -17.84
N TYR A 962 5.48 2.68 -17.22
CA TYR A 962 5.30 4.12 -17.01
C TYR A 962 5.54 4.92 -18.30
N ASN A 963 6.61 4.58 -19.03
CA ASN A 963 6.98 5.27 -20.27
C ASN A 963 6.03 4.96 -21.45
N SER A 964 5.30 3.84 -21.42
CA SER A 964 4.27 3.49 -22.41
C SER A 964 2.89 4.14 -22.16
N GLY A 965 2.80 5.17 -21.29
CA GLY A 965 1.56 5.91 -21.03
C GLY A 965 0.57 5.21 -20.09
N ASN A 966 0.54 3.87 -20.09
CA ASN A 966 -0.38 3.03 -19.32
C ASN A 966 -0.51 3.38 -17.83
N CYS A 967 0.61 3.75 -17.19
CA CYS A 967 0.67 4.10 -15.77
C CYS A 967 0.74 5.62 -15.49
N GLN A 968 0.59 6.47 -16.52
CA GLN A 968 0.47 7.91 -16.30
C GLN A 968 -0.88 8.21 -15.65
N GLY A 969 -0.89 9.03 -14.59
CA GLY A 969 -2.13 9.41 -13.90
C GLY A 969 -2.25 9.07 -12.42
N LEU A 970 -1.13 8.78 -11.72
CA LEU A 970 -1.11 8.72 -10.24
C LEU A 970 -1.65 10.00 -9.56
N GLY A 971 -1.75 11.12 -10.28
CA GLY A 971 -2.29 12.38 -9.77
C GLY A 971 -1.27 13.24 -9.00
N PRO A 972 -1.67 14.44 -8.56
CA PRO A 972 -0.78 15.33 -7.84
C PRO A 972 -0.49 14.80 -6.44
N ALA A 973 0.79 14.64 -6.08
CA ALA A 973 1.16 14.44 -4.69
C ALA A 973 0.93 15.73 -3.88
N PRO A 974 0.46 15.64 -2.62
CA PRO A 974 0.37 16.80 -1.75
C PRO A 974 1.75 17.45 -1.57
N LEU A 975 1.83 18.77 -1.76
CA LEU A 975 3.05 19.54 -1.57
C LEU A 975 3.49 19.46 -0.10
N VAL A 976 4.70 18.93 0.13
CA VAL A 976 5.30 18.90 1.47
C VAL A 976 5.76 20.32 1.82
N VAL A 977 4.90 21.05 2.54
CA VAL A 977 5.24 22.38 3.09
C VAL A 977 6.39 22.23 4.09
N ARG A 978 7.61 22.52 3.64
CA ARG A 978 8.80 22.57 4.49
C ARG A 978 8.77 23.84 5.36
N GLY A 979 8.13 23.74 6.53
CA GLY A 979 8.32 24.68 7.64
C GLY A 979 7.07 25.44 8.06
N ALA A 980 6.38 24.92 9.08
CA ALA A 980 5.41 25.67 9.90
C ALA A 980 5.29 25.17 11.36
N HIS A 981 6.11 24.20 11.78
CA HIS A 981 6.23 23.75 13.17
C HIS A 981 7.71 23.57 13.52
N GLY A 982 8.18 24.22 14.60
CA GLY A 982 9.54 24.10 15.10
C GLY A 982 9.66 23.05 16.19
N GLY A 983 10.74 22.25 16.15
CA GLY A 983 11.02 21.20 17.14
C GLY A 983 10.22 19.90 16.91
N ALA A 984 10.84 18.75 16.69
CA ALA A 984 12.27 18.47 16.49
C ALA A 984 12.47 17.30 15.51
N ALA A 985 13.57 17.32 14.77
CA ALA A 985 13.97 16.22 13.89
C ALA A 985 14.51 15.04 14.72
N LEU A 986 13.62 14.18 15.21
CA LEU A 986 14.01 12.94 15.90
C LEU A 986 14.60 11.95 14.90
N THR A 987 15.93 11.80 14.95
CA THR A 987 16.69 10.80 14.17
C THR A 987 16.20 9.38 14.44
N SER A 988 16.28 8.52 13.43
CA SER A 988 15.66 7.18 13.37
C SER A 988 16.13 6.13 14.40
N GLY A 989 17.04 6.47 15.32
CA GLY A 989 17.63 5.55 16.31
C GLY A 989 17.07 5.58 17.73
N GLN A 990 16.06 6.40 18.05
CA GLN A 990 15.61 6.62 19.44
C GLN A 990 14.08 6.53 19.70
N ARG A 991 13.35 5.65 19.00
CA ARG A 991 11.99 5.26 19.40
C ARG A 991 11.95 3.82 19.91
N ARG A 992 11.13 3.57 20.94
CA ARG A 992 10.94 2.30 21.66
C ARG A 992 12.18 1.76 22.41
N ARG A 993 12.60 2.46 23.48
CA ARG A 993 13.51 1.89 24.51
C ARG A 993 13.04 2.14 25.94
N TRP A 994 11.85 1.64 26.28
CA TRP A 994 11.37 1.51 27.66
C TRP A 994 10.71 0.15 27.85
N GLY A 995 11.14 -0.58 28.89
CA GLY A 995 10.51 -1.84 29.32
C GLY A 995 9.35 -1.60 30.29
N ARG A 996 8.71 -2.69 30.74
CA ARG A 996 7.62 -2.64 31.75
C ARG A 996 8.06 -1.88 33.01
N VAL A 997 7.50 -0.70 33.23
CA VAL A 997 7.26 -0.18 34.59
C VAL A 997 5.85 -0.62 34.99
N ARG A 998 5.65 -1.02 36.24
CA ARG A 998 4.33 -1.46 36.73
C ARG A 998 3.41 -0.25 36.86
N ALA A 999 2.10 -0.50 36.73
CA ALA A 999 1.11 0.51 37.09
C ALA A 999 1.08 0.68 38.61
N ASP A 1000 1.23 1.92 39.07
CA ASP A 1000 0.73 2.41 40.35
C ASP A 1000 -0.18 3.61 40.06
N SER A 1001 -1.26 3.76 40.84
CA SER A 1001 -2.41 4.58 40.46
C SER A 1001 -2.40 6.02 41.00
N ALA A 1002 -2.61 7.02 40.14
CA ALA A 1002 -3.27 8.29 40.51
C ALA A 1002 -3.62 9.18 39.29
N GLY A 1003 -4.68 9.98 39.42
CA GLY A 1003 -4.82 11.28 38.73
C GLY A 1003 -5.21 11.27 37.25
N GLY A 1004 -6.51 11.42 36.96
CA GLY A 1004 -6.99 11.77 35.61
C GLY A 1004 -6.96 13.29 35.36
N ALA A 1005 -6.78 13.71 34.10
CA ALA A 1005 -6.90 15.10 33.66
C ALA A 1005 -7.77 15.18 32.40
N ALA A 1006 -8.91 15.87 32.47
CA ALA A 1006 -9.84 16.00 31.36
C ALA A 1006 -9.53 17.24 30.50
N TYR A 1007 -9.71 17.12 29.18
CA TYR A 1007 -9.71 18.29 28.29
C TYR A 1007 -10.94 19.19 28.56
N PRO A 1008 -10.80 20.52 28.51
CA PRO A 1008 -11.86 21.44 28.91
C PRO A 1008 -13.00 21.51 27.89
N ARG A 1009 -14.24 21.55 28.38
CA ARG A 1009 -15.39 21.96 27.57
C ARG A 1009 -15.36 23.48 27.37
N ALA A 1010 -15.53 23.92 26.12
CA ALA A 1010 -15.97 25.28 25.85
C ALA A 1010 -17.50 25.33 25.96
N ASP A 1011 -18.02 26.24 26.79
CA ASP A 1011 -19.43 26.60 26.85
C ASP A 1011 -19.54 28.13 26.81
N ALA A 1012 -20.60 28.66 26.19
CA ALA A 1012 -20.64 30.03 25.70
C ALA A 1012 -21.96 30.73 26.05
N THR A 1013 -21.93 31.57 27.10
CA THR A 1013 -23.05 32.47 27.44
C THR A 1013 -22.58 33.93 27.55
N ARG A 1014 -23.43 34.86 27.12
CA ARG A 1014 -23.16 36.31 27.07
C ARG A 1014 -23.76 37.01 28.30
N ARG A 1015 -23.05 37.99 28.88
CA ARG A 1015 -23.45 39.41 28.96
C ARG A 1015 -22.37 40.30 29.61
N PRO A 1016 -22.40 41.64 29.43
CA PRO A 1016 -21.25 42.53 29.70
C PRO A 1016 -21.32 43.29 31.03
N GLY A 1017 -20.16 43.73 31.56
CA GLY A 1017 -20.10 44.65 32.70
C GLY A 1017 -18.69 45.16 33.07
N ALA A 1018 -18.58 46.49 33.18
CA ALA A 1018 -17.61 47.29 33.96
C ALA A 1018 -16.07 47.19 33.76
N ARG A 1019 -15.48 48.39 33.66
CA ARG A 1019 -14.06 48.81 33.82
C ARG A 1019 -13.41 48.19 35.09
N ALA A 1020 -12.08 48.02 35.21
CA ALA A 1020 -11.06 49.07 35.03
C ALA A 1020 -9.58 48.57 35.08
N ARG A 1021 -8.63 49.45 34.66
CA ARG A 1021 -7.20 49.67 35.03
C ARG A 1021 -6.43 48.53 35.76
N GLY A 1022 -5.17 48.20 35.43
CA GLY A 1022 -4.22 48.83 34.49
C GLY A 1022 -2.87 48.07 34.36
N ALA A 1023 -1.92 48.67 33.63
CA ALA A 1023 -0.62 48.10 33.18
C ALA A 1023 0.53 48.24 34.23
N PRO A 1024 1.82 47.88 33.97
CA PRO A 1024 2.44 47.27 32.76
C PRO A 1024 3.48 46.13 32.99
N LEU A 1025 4.08 45.67 31.87
CA LEU A 1025 5.38 44.96 31.76
C LEU A 1025 6.55 45.87 32.23
N PRO A 1026 7.72 45.32 32.66
CA PRO A 1026 8.75 44.73 31.77
C PRO A 1026 9.24 43.33 32.24
N LEU A 1027 10.07 42.60 31.48
CA LEU A 1027 10.79 42.92 30.22
C LEU A 1027 10.70 41.73 29.25
#